data_AF-A0A1K0HFY6-F1
#
_entry.id   AF-A0A1K0HFY6-F1
#
_cell.length_a   1.000
_cell.length_b   1.000
_cell.length_c   1.000
_cell.angle_alpha   90.00
_cell.angle_beta   90.00
_cell.angle_gamma   90.00
#
_symmetry.space_group_name_H-M   'P 1'
#
loop_
_entity.id
_entity.type
_entity.pdbx_description
1 polymer ?
#
loop_
_entity_poly.entity_id
_entity_poly.type
_entity_poly.pdbx_seq_one_letter_code
_entity_poly.pdbx_strand_id
1 'polypeptide(L)'
;MPSLTLWTLLLVGLSATFTLANYTAASSSVCLETSSSGSVNGSKGYLIAQAGETTEILTSRDDAPVAHHAALSFAADLMQMVPSSNVLVCNVTAASMKMSTQQQQGKERTVLVGTDGSSLMREFASMDTNVGREADKVRGQWESWSSTLLGAQGLVLLGSDKRGAAYALYTLSEELGVSPWKWFADVNPTQSHDAVYYSPSNASTEGQQGSFGSTSCSHGPPLVKYRGIFLNDGAPALTNWARTHFKGPFPPENAPQCFNDAMYAHVFELLLRLKANLIWPAMWSDSFAVAGLPDLPGKGVNGTGAAGPNQLLADRMGIVFGTSHQEPMARNTPEWNTWYQGPWDYTTNPDNITTYWEYGVERAQGLDTMFTMSMRGNGDKALDGANIELLENIMAKQKSLLPHDDAKNASKVTVPMIICLYTEVQGYYNEGLKVDDDITLLWADDNFGFIRRIPTEEEKKTRSGGAGLYYHADYVGPPRSYKWINTVNLVNAWEQLNVAFLNDQTEIFILNVGDLKPVEVPIHFTLNMAYDNTGFRHASNVTTWLDTWAAKTFGMGPNNEHLKVAEVVRGYSWLNSRIKPEIVNSTTWSVVSHAEAESVLSHWNRLVSIVEDDLMPYFHNSPNWHAFYQLVTYPTLASANLNKMHIAVGRNNLAGAQSKNSANHWARLARSLFKHDQELTQAYHSLGNGKWQHMMSQPHMGSQCWQQPMRDMLEPLAFMQVEDEEWPNTALGSNLRVSVDGSMGAWPGDNQYNCKDGYNCPDPNLRVLGKYDGDQSRRVSVGAGDSNPFSFSATTNVTWLSVEHRLATLDSLPSSMGNSSSQHQQRDFIFEDGARFLQKRKNGGFNAGGNFDDEFEVSLHVDLSKLGEYDCADVSSAMERMQTGKVYINTTSTAAGQYVGMSALTNVTVSLTVDPCTAKSASKGTFIGSPADQSVSMLAAHATNEPAREANATPTYIETLPDYGLIGSGVTVLPPTADSIPVGAGPSLSFDFFIPPSSSKASDNGTTSFNVTSWLAPIMNYRDKRPLKYVLELDNDPPSRTEVTPVPENITPGTNSADWGNVVSANIRKVTTELKAKSNGGVSGEHTVRWWPLEPGLVLEKVVVEPKGMMSTLTSLGMPESGRAGMI
;
A
#
# COMPACT_ATOMS: atom_id res chain seq x y z
N MET A 1 0.45 41.61 -54.14
CA MET A 1 0.80 43.01 -53.81
C MET A 1 -0.49 43.72 -53.40
N PRO A 2 -0.48 44.63 -52.41
CA PRO A 2 -0.24 44.47 -50.95
C PRO A 2 -1.60 44.58 -50.18
N SER A 3 -1.76 44.74 -48.85
CA SER A 3 -0.87 44.81 -47.67
C SER A 3 -1.62 44.44 -46.36
N LEU A 4 -0.85 44.00 -45.36
CA LEU A 4 -1.05 44.02 -43.89
C LEU A 4 -2.28 44.71 -43.25
N THR A 5 -2.88 44.04 -42.26
CA THR A 5 -2.92 44.41 -40.80
C THR A 5 -3.65 43.30 -40.01
N LEU A 6 -2.99 42.50 -39.17
CA LEU A 6 -2.66 42.67 -37.73
C LEU A 6 -3.75 42.18 -36.74
N TRP A 7 -3.31 41.35 -35.77
CA TRP A 7 -4.00 40.78 -34.60
C TRP A 7 -4.97 39.60 -34.81
N THR A 8 -4.43 38.40 -34.62
CA THR A 8 -5.14 37.22 -34.07
C THR A 8 -4.22 36.53 -33.07
N LEU A 9 -4.67 36.38 -31.83
CA LEU A 9 -4.02 35.66 -30.74
C LEU A 9 -5.13 35.08 -29.86
N LEU A 10 -4.91 33.90 -29.28
CA LEU A 10 -5.90 32.98 -28.69
C LEU A 10 -6.88 32.33 -29.68
N LEU A 11 -6.51 31.14 -30.16
CA LEU A 11 -7.24 29.88 -29.90
C LEU A 11 -6.47 28.68 -30.48
N VAL A 12 -6.80 27.48 -29.97
CA VAL A 12 -6.19 26.16 -30.28
C VAL A 12 -4.83 25.91 -29.63
N GLY A 13 -4.87 25.17 -28.52
CA GLY A 13 -3.70 24.73 -27.76
C GLY A 13 -4.06 23.64 -26.75
N LEU A 14 -4.71 22.56 -27.20
CA LEU A 14 -5.02 21.38 -26.39
C LEU A 14 -5.05 20.12 -27.28
N SER A 15 -3.89 19.87 -27.92
CA SER A 15 -3.58 18.62 -28.60
C SER A 15 -2.20 18.21 -28.14
N ALA A 16 -2.11 17.42 -27.07
CA ALA A 16 -0.84 16.96 -26.51
C ALA A 16 -0.22 15.91 -27.43
N THR A 17 0.43 16.36 -28.50
CA THR A 17 1.35 15.52 -29.26
C THR A 17 2.57 15.23 -28.39
N PHE A 18 2.54 14.10 -27.69
CA PHE A 18 3.72 13.51 -27.06
C PHE A 18 4.73 13.14 -28.14
N THR A 19 5.57 14.10 -28.51
CA THR A 19 6.84 13.80 -29.16
C THR A 19 7.72 13.09 -28.13
N LEU A 20 8.20 11.89 -28.48
CA LEU A 20 9.21 11.15 -27.73
C LEU A 20 10.48 12.00 -27.56
N ALA A 21 10.53 12.78 -26.47
CA ALA A 21 11.76 13.31 -25.94
C ALA A 21 12.46 12.19 -25.16
N ASN A 22 13.79 12.09 -25.32
CA ASN A 22 14.58 11.07 -24.62
C ASN A 22 14.32 11.12 -23.10
N TYR A 23 14.05 9.96 -22.51
CA TYR A 23 14.03 9.79 -21.06
C TYR A 23 15.43 10.05 -20.49
N THR A 24 15.67 11.26 -19.99
CA THR A 24 16.89 11.62 -19.26
C THR A 24 16.58 12.56 -18.10
N ALA A 25 17.26 12.32 -16.98
CA ALA A 25 17.42 13.23 -15.84
C ALA A 25 16.22 13.45 -14.89
N ALA A 26 15.83 12.39 -14.17
CA ALA A 26 16.09 12.47 -12.72
C ALA A 26 17.56 12.09 -12.49
N SER A 27 18.25 12.76 -11.56
CA SER A 27 19.71 12.69 -11.38
C SER A 27 20.20 11.36 -10.80
N SER A 28 20.07 10.27 -11.56
CA SER A 28 20.73 9.00 -11.23
C SER A 28 22.22 9.09 -11.55
N SER A 29 23.02 8.76 -10.55
CA SER A 29 24.48 8.80 -10.52
C SER A 29 25.08 7.58 -11.22
N VAL A 30 24.72 7.36 -12.49
CA VAL A 30 25.14 6.18 -13.27
C VAL A 30 26.67 6.06 -13.28
N CYS A 31 27.18 5.01 -12.65
CA CYS A 31 28.60 4.67 -12.58
C CYS A 31 29.09 3.91 -13.82
N LEU A 32 28.24 3.05 -14.38
CA LEU A 32 28.62 2.02 -15.35
C LEU A 32 28.03 2.21 -16.76
N GLU A 33 28.87 1.93 -17.76
CA GLU A 33 28.48 1.71 -19.16
C GLU A 33 28.74 0.25 -19.53
N THR A 34 27.87 -0.33 -20.37
CA THR A 34 27.96 -1.72 -20.81
C THR A 34 27.95 -1.82 -22.33
N SER A 35 28.55 -2.87 -22.89
CA SER A 35 28.45 -3.16 -24.33
C SER A 35 27.93 -4.56 -24.59
N SER A 36 26.96 -4.64 -25.50
CA SER A 36 26.42 -5.87 -26.08
C SER A 36 26.68 -5.90 -27.60
N SER A 37 26.64 -7.09 -28.17
CA SER A 37 27.11 -7.37 -29.53
C SER A 37 26.44 -6.50 -30.63
N GLY A 38 27.14 -5.46 -31.09
CA GLY A 38 26.80 -4.75 -32.35
C GLY A 38 26.80 -3.22 -32.32
N SER A 39 26.84 -2.56 -31.15
CA SER A 39 26.91 -1.09 -31.07
C SER A 39 28.12 -0.61 -30.27
N VAL A 40 28.98 0.17 -30.91
CA VAL A 40 30.09 0.89 -30.27
C VAL A 40 30.10 2.33 -30.77
N ASN A 41 29.70 3.26 -29.90
CA ASN A 41 29.76 4.70 -30.14
C ASN A 41 30.29 5.38 -28.87
N GLY A 42 31.21 6.34 -29.02
CA GLY A 42 31.65 7.19 -27.91
C GLY A 42 32.82 6.62 -27.07
N SER A 43 33.40 7.49 -26.24
CA SER A 43 34.62 7.22 -25.47
C SER A 43 34.34 6.28 -24.29
N LYS A 44 34.69 5.00 -24.46
CA LYS A 44 34.64 3.99 -23.41
C LYS A 44 35.45 4.43 -22.18
N GLY A 45 34.81 4.40 -21.00
CA GLY A 45 35.46 4.67 -19.71
C GLY A 45 36.47 3.59 -19.30
N TYR A 46 36.81 3.51 -18.01
CA TYR A 46 37.77 2.52 -17.51
C TYR A 46 37.17 1.10 -17.56
N LEU A 47 37.75 0.20 -18.35
CA LEU A 47 37.28 -1.18 -18.50
C LEU A 47 37.45 -1.94 -17.17
N ILE A 48 36.34 -2.42 -16.58
CA ILE A 48 36.35 -3.19 -15.32
C ILE A 48 36.14 -4.69 -15.52
N ALA A 49 35.46 -5.13 -16.59
CA ALA A 49 35.28 -6.56 -16.90
C ALA A 49 35.05 -6.78 -18.40
N GLN A 50 35.50 -7.92 -18.92
CA GLN A 50 35.30 -8.34 -20.32
C GLN A 50 35.24 -9.87 -20.42
N ALA A 51 34.41 -10.39 -21.32
CA ALA A 51 34.29 -11.82 -21.60
C ALA A 51 35.63 -12.42 -22.09
N GLY A 52 36.01 -13.57 -21.55
CA GLY A 52 37.28 -14.25 -21.83
C GLY A 52 38.52 -13.66 -21.13
N GLU A 53 38.38 -12.50 -20.47
CA GLU A 53 39.47 -11.80 -19.79
C GLU A 53 39.44 -12.00 -18.27
N THR A 54 40.56 -11.70 -17.61
CA THR A 54 40.65 -11.67 -16.14
C THR A 54 40.60 -10.23 -15.60
N THR A 55 39.82 -10.04 -14.53
CA THR A 55 39.78 -8.84 -13.69
C THR A 55 40.28 -9.19 -12.28
N GLU A 56 41.05 -8.30 -11.66
CA GLU A 56 41.44 -8.44 -10.25
C GLU A 56 40.71 -7.42 -9.37
N ILE A 57 40.08 -7.89 -8.30
CA ILE A 57 39.52 -7.07 -7.22
C ILE A 57 40.45 -7.18 -6.01
N LEU A 58 41.07 -6.07 -5.63
CA LEU A 58 42.09 -6.01 -4.58
C LEU A 58 41.50 -5.36 -3.33
N THR A 59 41.53 -6.08 -2.21
CA THR A 59 41.04 -5.61 -0.89
C THR A 59 42.18 -5.61 0.12
N SER A 60 42.11 -4.72 1.13
CA SER A 60 43.15 -4.68 2.18
C SER A 60 43.05 -5.91 3.08
N ARG A 61 44.15 -6.62 3.37
CA ARG A 61 44.13 -7.78 4.27
C ARG A 61 43.68 -7.44 5.71
N ASP A 62 43.81 -6.18 6.10
CA ASP A 62 43.38 -5.59 7.37
C ASP A 62 42.01 -4.90 7.31
N ASP A 63 41.23 -5.08 6.23
CA ASP A 63 39.87 -4.55 6.13
C ASP A 63 38.83 -5.41 6.85
N ALA A 64 37.62 -4.88 7.00
CA ALA A 64 36.53 -5.56 7.70
C ALA A 64 35.98 -6.78 6.90
N PRO A 65 35.49 -7.85 7.57
CA PRO A 65 34.98 -9.03 6.89
C PRO A 65 33.85 -8.76 5.87
N VAL A 66 32.98 -7.79 6.15
CA VAL A 66 31.91 -7.36 5.22
C VAL A 66 32.45 -6.76 3.92
N ALA A 67 33.57 -6.04 3.93
CA ALA A 67 34.19 -5.51 2.71
C ALA A 67 34.73 -6.65 1.82
N HIS A 68 35.34 -7.66 2.42
CA HIS A 68 35.74 -8.89 1.71
C HIS A 68 34.54 -9.69 1.18
N HIS A 69 33.47 -9.81 1.97
CA HIS A 69 32.24 -10.48 1.55
C HIS A 69 31.59 -9.76 0.36
N ALA A 70 31.44 -8.43 0.43
CA ALA A 70 30.90 -7.63 -0.66
C ALA A 70 31.77 -7.71 -1.93
N ALA A 71 33.10 -7.77 -1.79
CA ALA A 71 34.01 -7.94 -2.93
C ALA A 71 33.87 -9.31 -3.60
N LEU A 72 33.69 -10.39 -2.82
CA LEU A 72 33.39 -11.73 -3.33
C LEU A 72 32.01 -11.81 -3.98
N SER A 73 31.01 -11.14 -3.40
CA SER A 73 29.65 -11.06 -3.94
C SER A 73 29.64 -10.31 -5.28
N PHE A 74 30.31 -9.14 -5.35
CA PHE A 74 30.47 -8.38 -6.60
C PHE A 74 31.28 -9.13 -7.66
N ALA A 75 32.29 -9.92 -7.27
CA ALA A 75 33.00 -10.80 -8.21
C ALA A 75 32.07 -11.85 -8.83
N ALA A 76 31.22 -12.49 -8.01
CA ALA A 76 30.24 -13.45 -8.49
C ALA A 76 29.18 -12.79 -9.39
N ASP A 77 28.71 -11.59 -9.02
CA ASP A 77 27.77 -10.79 -9.81
C ASP A 77 28.39 -10.36 -11.15
N LEU A 78 29.66 -9.92 -11.19
CA LEU A 78 30.38 -9.63 -12.43
C LEU A 78 30.53 -10.88 -13.32
N MET A 79 30.90 -12.03 -12.77
CA MET A 79 31.01 -13.28 -13.56
C MET A 79 29.66 -13.79 -14.07
N GLN A 80 28.56 -13.50 -13.35
CA GLN A 80 27.20 -13.78 -13.81
C GLN A 80 26.80 -12.84 -14.95
N MET A 81 27.12 -11.55 -14.85
CA MET A 81 26.72 -10.51 -15.80
C MET A 81 27.62 -10.40 -17.03
N VAL A 82 28.87 -10.86 -16.94
CA VAL A 82 29.84 -10.93 -18.04
C VAL A 82 30.29 -12.39 -18.22
N PRO A 83 29.52 -13.22 -18.94
CA PRO A 83 29.80 -14.63 -19.10
C PRO A 83 31.21 -14.89 -19.64
N SER A 84 31.87 -15.94 -19.16
CA SER A 84 33.27 -16.31 -19.46
C SER A 84 34.36 -15.32 -19.02
N SER A 85 34.02 -14.21 -18.34
CA SER A 85 35.02 -13.46 -17.57
C SER A 85 35.50 -14.25 -16.35
N ASN A 86 36.70 -13.93 -15.87
CA ASN A 86 37.27 -14.50 -14.65
C ASN A 86 37.58 -13.36 -13.67
N VAL A 87 36.96 -13.36 -12.49
CA VAL A 87 37.17 -12.30 -11.49
C VAL A 87 37.85 -12.87 -10.25
N LEU A 88 39.08 -12.43 -10.00
CA LEU A 88 39.90 -12.87 -8.87
C LEU A 88 39.85 -11.84 -7.74
N VAL A 89 39.40 -12.24 -6.56
CA VAL A 89 39.47 -11.41 -5.35
C VAL A 89 40.76 -11.74 -4.59
N CYS A 90 41.60 -10.74 -4.36
CA CYS A 90 42.88 -10.90 -3.68
C CYS A 90 43.00 -9.97 -2.48
N ASN A 91 43.30 -10.54 -1.31
CA ASN A 91 43.57 -9.79 -0.08
C ASN A 91 45.06 -9.40 -0.06
N VAL A 92 45.35 -8.12 -0.27
CA VAL A 92 46.71 -7.58 -0.45
C VAL A 92 47.17 -6.75 0.74
N THR A 93 48.48 -6.51 0.81
CA THR A 93 49.10 -5.54 1.72
C THR A 93 49.56 -4.30 0.94
N ALA A 94 49.66 -3.15 1.60
CA ALA A 94 50.25 -1.94 0.99
C ALA A 94 51.67 -2.19 0.42
N ALA A 95 52.48 -3.04 1.08
CA ALA A 95 53.82 -3.40 0.62
C ALA A 95 53.81 -4.25 -0.67
N SER A 96 52.92 -5.25 -0.76
CA SER A 96 52.74 -6.03 -2.00
C SER A 96 52.21 -5.16 -3.14
N MET A 97 51.36 -4.18 -2.84
CA MET A 97 50.86 -3.24 -3.86
C MET A 97 51.94 -2.30 -4.37
N LYS A 98 52.77 -1.71 -3.50
CA LYS A 98 53.97 -0.95 -3.90
C LYS A 98 54.89 -1.75 -4.82
N MET A 99 55.14 -3.02 -4.51
CA MET A 99 55.95 -3.88 -5.38
C MET A 99 55.23 -4.18 -6.71
N SER A 100 53.92 -4.42 -6.70
CA SER A 100 53.15 -4.65 -7.93
C SER A 100 53.13 -3.43 -8.85
N THR A 101 52.89 -2.22 -8.33
CA THR A 101 52.87 -0.99 -9.13
C THR A 101 54.27 -0.56 -9.60
N GLN A 102 55.34 -0.96 -8.91
CA GLN A 102 56.71 -0.76 -9.36
C GLN A 102 57.21 -1.81 -10.36
N GLN A 103 56.69 -3.04 -10.33
CA GLN A 103 57.11 -4.13 -11.22
C GLN A 103 56.21 -4.34 -12.44
N GLN A 104 54.97 -3.85 -12.44
CA GLN A 104 54.01 -4.03 -13.54
C GLN A 104 53.52 -2.71 -14.13
N GLN A 105 54.14 -2.31 -15.25
CA GLN A 105 53.41 -1.56 -16.26
C GLN A 105 52.45 -2.52 -16.98
N GLY A 106 51.13 -2.29 -16.86
CA GLY A 106 50.15 -2.89 -17.78
C GLY A 106 49.29 -4.06 -17.29
N LYS A 107 48.88 -4.12 -16.01
CA LYS A 107 47.64 -4.83 -15.66
C LYS A 107 46.43 -3.94 -16.00
N GLU A 108 45.81 -4.22 -17.14
CA GLU A 108 44.47 -3.72 -17.44
C GLU A 108 43.45 -4.39 -16.50
N ARG A 109 42.32 -3.71 -16.18
CA ARG A 109 41.18 -4.26 -15.41
C ARG A 109 41.47 -4.60 -13.93
N THR A 110 41.87 -3.59 -13.15
CA THR A 110 41.99 -3.71 -11.67
C THR A 110 40.93 -2.85 -10.97
N VAL A 111 40.23 -3.44 -10.00
CA VAL A 111 39.34 -2.74 -9.06
C VAL A 111 39.96 -2.80 -7.66
N LEU A 112 40.01 -1.66 -6.97
CA LEU A 112 40.74 -1.44 -5.74
C LEU A 112 39.72 -0.99 -4.68
N VAL A 113 39.58 -1.72 -3.57
CA VAL A 113 38.57 -1.44 -2.54
C VAL A 113 39.25 -1.28 -1.18
N GLY A 114 38.92 -0.22 -0.46
CA GLY A 114 39.40 -0.03 0.90
C GLY A 114 38.56 0.95 1.73
N THR A 115 38.56 0.74 3.04
CA THR A 115 38.00 1.66 4.04
C THR A 115 39.04 2.67 4.55
N ASP A 116 38.64 3.87 5.03
CA ASP A 116 39.55 4.93 5.55
C ASP A 116 40.58 4.40 6.59
N GLY A 117 40.16 3.43 7.42
CA GLY A 117 41.03 2.77 8.41
C GLY A 117 42.07 1.79 7.83
N SER A 118 41.90 1.30 6.60
CA SER A 118 42.73 0.25 6.01
C SER A 118 44.14 0.72 5.60
N SER A 119 45.13 -0.19 5.67
CA SER A 119 46.50 0.10 5.21
C SER A 119 46.58 0.43 3.72
N LEU A 120 45.70 -0.18 2.91
CA LEU A 120 45.63 -0.01 1.46
C LEU A 120 45.08 1.36 1.04
N MET A 121 44.05 1.85 1.73
CA MET A 121 43.45 3.17 1.48
C MET A 121 44.44 4.32 1.67
N ARG A 122 45.18 4.32 2.79
CA ARG A 122 46.27 5.30 3.04
C ARG A 122 47.34 5.26 1.96
N GLU A 123 47.61 4.09 1.41
CA GLU A 123 48.60 3.93 0.34
C GLU A 123 48.13 4.59 -0.95
N PHE A 124 46.93 4.28 -1.45
CA PHE A 124 46.40 4.87 -2.68
C PHE A 124 46.25 6.39 -2.58
N ALA A 125 45.77 6.89 -1.45
CA ALA A 125 45.67 8.33 -1.17
C ALA A 125 47.04 9.04 -1.21
N SER A 126 48.13 8.33 -0.93
CA SER A 126 49.50 8.85 -1.06
C SER A 126 50.10 8.70 -2.46
N MET A 127 49.58 7.78 -3.28
CA MET A 127 50.02 7.53 -4.66
C MET A 127 49.42 8.54 -5.67
N ASP A 128 48.18 8.99 -5.47
CA ASP A 128 47.49 9.90 -6.39
C ASP A 128 46.67 10.97 -5.64
N THR A 129 46.86 12.24 -6.03
CA THR A 129 46.22 13.38 -5.38
C THR A 129 44.69 13.46 -5.54
N ASN A 130 44.12 12.86 -6.58
CA ASN A 130 42.67 12.78 -6.75
C ASN A 130 42.08 11.71 -5.81
N VAL A 131 42.75 10.56 -5.71
CA VAL A 131 42.38 9.54 -4.71
C VAL A 131 42.50 10.11 -3.30
N GLY A 132 43.55 10.88 -3.01
CA GLY A 132 43.70 11.59 -1.74
C GLY A 132 42.54 12.54 -1.42
N ARG A 133 42.08 13.35 -2.39
CA ARG A 133 40.92 14.24 -2.20
C ARG A 133 39.63 13.48 -1.93
N GLU A 134 39.40 12.36 -2.61
CA GLU A 134 38.21 11.54 -2.38
C GLU A 134 38.28 10.77 -1.06
N ALA A 135 39.48 10.34 -0.64
CA ALA A 135 39.71 9.79 0.69
C ALA A 135 39.44 10.81 1.81
N ASP A 136 39.87 12.07 1.63
CA ASP A 136 39.62 13.13 2.60
C ASP A 136 38.12 13.51 2.73
N LYS A 137 37.31 13.27 1.68
CA LYS A 137 35.85 13.47 1.72
C LYS A 137 35.11 12.39 2.51
N VAL A 138 35.50 11.13 2.35
CA VAL A 138 34.87 10.01 3.07
C VAL A 138 35.36 9.91 4.52
N ARG A 139 36.54 10.44 4.85
CA ARG A 139 37.12 10.36 6.20
C ARG A 139 36.17 10.87 7.28
N GLY A 140 35.91 10.01 8.28
CA GLY A 140 35.08 10.33 9.43
C GLY A 140 33.58 10.47 9.15
N GLN A 141 33.13 10.22 7.92
CA GLN A 141 31.71 10.20 7.58
C GLN A 141 31.07 8.85 7.92
N TRP A 142 29.75 8.83 8.13
CA TRP A 142 28.99 7.61 8.37
C TRP A 142 28.59 6.96 7.03
N GLU A 143 28.98 5.70 6.82
CA GLU A 143 28.56 4.83 5.71
C GLU A 143 28.69 5.43 4.29
N SER A 144 29.52 6.45 4.13
CA SER A 144 29.69 7.19 2.90
C SER A 144 30.72 6.50 2.01
N TRP A 145 30.65 6.78 0.71
CA TRP A 145 31.64 6.26 -0.23
C TRP A 145 31.85 7.18 -1.42
N SER A 146 33.01 7.07 -2.05
CA SER A 146 33.32 7.75 -3.30
C SER A 146 34.11 6.81 -4.22
N SER A 147 34.16 7.14 -5.50
CA SER A 147 34.95 6.40 -6.48
C SER A 147 35.68 7.31 -7.44
N THR A 148 36.89 6.90 -7.82
CA THR A 148 37.75 7.63 -8.76
C THR A 148 38.78 6.71 -9.39
N LEU A 149 39.51 7.18 -10.40
CA LEU A 149 40.54 6.40 -11.09
C LEU A 149 41.94 6.67 -10.52
N LEU A 150 42.71 5.61 -10.29
CA LEU A 150 44.15 5.67 -10.02
C LEU A 150 44.88 5.75 -11.37
N GLY A 151 44.86 6.92 -11.99
CA GLY A 151 45.37 7.12 -13.36
C GLY A 151 44.74 6.13 -14.36
N ALA A 152 45.58 5.40 -15.10
CA ALA A 152 45.15 4.30 -15.98
C ALA A 152 45.27 2.91 -15.31
N GLN A 153 45.57 2.84 -14.02
CA GLN A 153 45.97 1.60 -13.33
C GLN A 153 44.79 0.84 -12.73
N GLY A 154 43.76 1.55 -12.24
CA GLY A 154 42.60 0.91 -11.60
C GLY A 154 41.47 1.86 -11.25
N LEU A 155 40.27 1.28 -11.08
CA LEU A 155 39.15 1.92 -10.38
C LEU A 155 39.37 1.79 -8.86
N VAL A 156 39.24 2.88 -8.12
CA VAL A 156 39.31 2.88 -6.65
C VAL A 156 37.93 3.18 -6.06
N LEU A 157 37.46 2.28 -5.18
CA LEU A 157 36.27 2.44 -4.35
C LEU A 157 36.69 2.70 -2.91
N LEU A 158 36.23 3.84 -2.38
CA LEU A 158 36.71 4.45 -1.15
C LEU A 158 35.55 4.49 -0.16
N GLY A 159 35.54 3.63 0.85
CA GLY A 159 34.52 3.65 1.91
C GLY A 159 34.97 4.46 3.13
N SER A 160 34.07 5.21 3.75
CA SER A 160 34.33 5.84 5.06
C SER A 160 34.52 4.79 6.16
N ASP A 161 33.72 3.73 6.09
CA ASP A 161 33.70 2.60 7.02
C ASP A 161 33.37 1.27 6.31
N LYS A 162 33.26 0.20 7.12
CA LYS A 162 33.00 -1.18 6.67
C LYS A 162 31.75 -1.33 5.80
N ARG A 163 30.72 -0.51 6.03
CA ARG A 163 29.46 -0.54 5.28
C ARG A 163 29.49 0.37 4.06
N GLY A 164 30.12 1.55 4.15
CA GLY A 164 30.34 2.41 2.98
C GLY A 164 31.05 1.70 1.82
N ALA A 165 32.11 0.92 2.12
CA ALA A 165 32.80 0.11 1.10
C ALA A 165 31.91 -0.99 0.49
N ALA A 166 31.02 -1.60 1.29
CA ALA A 166 30.06 -2.59 0.81
C ALA A 166 28.97 -1.97 -0.07
N TYR A 167 28.45 -0.79 0.30
CA TYR A 167 27.43 -0.08 -0.48
C TYR A 167 27.96 0.41 -1.83
N ALA A 168 29.24 0.80 -1.94
CA ALA A 168 29.86 1.09 -3.22
C ALA A 168 29.78 -0.12 -4.17
N LEU A 169 30.20 -1.30 -3.69
CA LEU A 169 30.18 -2.55 -4.45
C LEU A 169 28.76 -3.01 -4.79
N TYR A 170 27.81 -2.91 -3.87
CA TYR A 170 26.42 -3.28 -4.13
C TYR A 170 25.67 -2.27 -5.02
N THR A 171 26.07 -1.00 -5.04
CA THR A 171 25.59 -0.02 -6.05
C THR A 171 26.02 -0.44 -7.44
N LEU A 172 27.31 -0.77 -7.65
CA LEU A 172 27.78 -1.30 -8.93
C LEU A 172 27.09 -2.62 -9.31
N SER A 173 26.83 -3.49 -8.32
CA SER A 173 26.09 -4.76 -8.53
C SER A 173 24.68 -4.53 -9.07
N GLU A 174 23.97 -3.53 -8.52
CA GLU A 174 22.62 -3.17 -8.98
C GLU A 174 22.66 -2.55 -10.39
N GLU A 175 23.61 -1.66 -10.67
CA GLU A 175 23.76 -1.04 -12.01
C GLU A 175 24.13 -2.04 -13.10
N LEU A 176 24.90 -3.09 -12.79
CA LEU A 176 25.13 -4.19 -13.73
C LEU A 176 23.82 -4.85 -14.18
N GLY A 177 22.82 -4.89 -13.30
CA GLY A 177 21.53 -5.57 -13.50
C GLY A 177 21.25 -6.69 -12.49
N VAL A 178 21.99 -6.79 -11.38
CA VAL A 178 21.73 -7.80 -10.34
C VAL A 178 20.81 -7.23 -9.25
N SER A 179 19.56 -7.71 -9.25
CA SER A 179 18.56 -7.28 -8.26
C SER A 179 18.94 -7.68 -6.81
N PRO A 180 18.68 -6.81 -5.81
CA PRO A 180 18.73 -7.18 -4.40
C PRO A 180 17.91 -8.43 -4.07
N TRP A 181 16.82 -8.64 -4.81
CA TRP A 181 15.87 -9.73 -4.62
C TRP A 181 16.24 -11.05 -5.33
N LYS A 182 17.48 -11.17 -5.83
CA LYS A 182 17.98 -12.37 -6.54
C LYS A 182 17.72 -13.68 -5.80
N TRP A 183 17.81 -13.66 -4.47
CA TRP A 183 17.58 -14.84 -3.63
C TRP A 183 16.19 -14.85 -3.00
N PHE A 184 15.71 -13.74 -2.44
CA PHE A 184 14.41 -13.70 -1.74
C PHE A 184 13.17 -13.66 -2.64
N ALA A 185 13.32 -13.33 -3.92
CA ALA A 185 12.22 -13.37 -4.89
C ALA A 185 12.61 -13.98 -6.25
N ASP A 186 13.66 -14.82 -6.29
CA ASP A 186 14.13 -15.55 -7.49
C ASP A 186 14.41 -14.68 -8.73
N VAL A 187 14.77 -13.40 -8.53
CA VAL A 187 14.99 -12.47 -9.64
C VAL A 187 16.30 -12.81 -10.37
N ASN A 188 16.17 -13.25 -11.62
CA ASN A 188 17.29 -13.53 -12.51
C ASN A 188 17.60 -12.28 -13.36
N PRO A 189 18.89 -12.01 -13.65
CA PRO A 189 19.26 -10.95 -14.58
C PRO A 189 18.58 -11.07 -15.94
N THR A 190 18.24 -9.93 -16.51
CA THR A 190 17.43 -9.79 -17.74
C THR A 190 18.29 -9.64 -18.99
N GLN A 191 19.61 -9.47 -18.82
CA GLN A 191 20.60 -9.21 -19.85
C GLN A 191 21.97 -9.73 -19.42
N SER A 192 22.91 -9.79 -20.35
CA SER A 192 24.34 -10.08 -20.12
C SER A 192 25.20 -9.22 -21.04
N HIS A 193 26.43 -8.95 -20.64
CA HIS A 193 27.30 -7.96 -21.28
C HIS A 193 28.60 -8.61 -21.81
N ASP A 194 29.11 -8.12 -22.95
CA ASP A 194 30.42 -8.53 -23.46
C ASP A 194 31.57 -7.85 -22.69
N ALA A 195 31.33 -6.60 -22.25
CA ALA A 195 32.25 -5.82 -21.45
C ALA A 195 31.50 -4.75 -20.63
N VAL A 196 32.12 -4.32 -19.54
CA VAL A 196 31.63 -3.29 -18.61
C VAL A 196 32.72 -2.26 -18.34
N TYR A 197 32.35 -0.99 -18.37
CA TYR A 197 33.21 0.17 -18.21
C TYR A 197 32.69 1.04 -17.06
N TYR A 198 33.58 1.58 -16.25
CA TYR A 198 33.29 2.65 -15.30
C TYR A 198 33.41 4.00 -16.03
N SER A 199 32.30 4.73 -16.13
CA SER A 199 32.15 5.94 -16.96
C SER A 199 31.18 6.95 -16.33
N PRO A 200 31.36 7.36 -15.06
CA PRO A 200 30.45 8.31 -14.44
C PRO A 200 30.60 9.71 -15.02
N SER A 201 29.50 10.47 -14.97
CA SER A 201 29.53 11.90 -15.24
C SER A 201 30.39 12.66 -14.21
N ASN A 202 31.17 13.62 -14.69
CA ASN A 202 31.88 14.56 -13.81
C ASN A 202 30.87 15.45 -13.08
N ALA A 203 31.11 15.71 -11.79
CA ALA A 203 30.24 16.54 -10.94
C ALA A 203 30.12 18.04 -11.36
N SER A 204 30.76 18.45 -12.45
CA SER A 204 30.88 19.84 -12.89
C SER A 204 30.32 20.08 -14.30
N THR A 205 29.00 20.14 -14.41
CA THR A 205 28.32 21.00 -15.39
C THR A 205 27.53 22.05 -14.64
N GLU A 206 27.66 23.32 -15.06
CA GLU A 206 27.20 24.49 -14.30
C GLU A 206 25.70 24.44 -14.01
N GLY A 207 25.35 24.22 -12.74
CA GLY A 207 23.97 24.08 -12.28
C GLY A 207 23.82 23.22 -11.02
N GLN A 208 24.67 22.20 -10.83
CA GLN A 208 24.65 21.36 -9.62
C GLN A 208 25.66 21.82 -8.55
N GLN A 209 25.18 22.61 -7.59
CA GLN A 209 25.81 22.64 -6.26
C GLN A 209 25.42 21.34 -5.52
N GLY A 210 26.39 20.50 -5.11
CA GLY A 210 26.13 19.47 -4.09
C GLY A 210 26.63 18.04 -4.31
N SER A 211 27.37 17.70 -5.36
CA SER A 211 27.96 16.35 -5.46
C SER A 211 28.95 16.08 -4.33
N PHE A 212 28.82 14.94 -3.65
CA PHE A 212 29.72 14.52 -2.57
C PHE A 212 31.12 14.20 -3.13
N GLY A 213 31.21 13.29 -4.10
CA GLY A 213 32.42 12.95 -4.84
C GLY A 213 32.71 13.88 -6.03
N SER A 214 33.88 13.70 -6.66
CA SER A 214 34.24 14.40 -7.91
C SER A 214 33.56 13.82 -9.15
N THR A 215 33.12 12.56 -9.06
CA THR A 215 32.23 11.89 -10.01
C THR A 215 30.84 11.79 -9.41
N SER A 216 29.83 11.59 -10.25
CA SER A 216 28.48 11.24 -9.79
C SER A 216 28.45 9.91 -9.04
N CYS A 217 29.38 8.98 -9.31
CA CYS A 217 29.51 7.69 -8.63
C CYS A 217 30.09 7.83 -7.21
N SER A 218 29.32 8.44 -6.32
CA SER A 218 29.64 8.66 -4.91
C SER A 218 28.36 8.88 -4.10
N HIS A 219 28.42 8.65 -2.80
CA HIS A 219 27.30 8.91 -1.88
C HIS A 219 27.83 9.43 -0.54
N GLY A 220 27.21 10.49 -0.03
CA GLY A 220 27.49 10.99 1.32
C GLY A 220 26.88 10.10 2.42
N PRO A 221 26.72 10.63 3.64
CA PRO A 221 25.99 9.91 4.68
C PRO A 221 24.56 9.58 4.20
N PRO A 222 24.07 8.35 4.43
CA PRO A 222 22.66 8.02 4.19
C PRO A 222 21.72 8.96 4.96
N LEU A 223 20.56 9.26 4.39
CA LEU A 223 19.56 10.14 5.00
C LEU A 223 19.21 9.70 6.42
N VAL A 224 18.93 8.41 6.60
CA VAL A 224 18.68 7.80 7.90
C VAL A 224 19.90 6.97 8.32
N LYS A 225 20.37 7.15 9.55
CA LYS A 225 21.63 6.56 10.04
C LYS A 225 21.57 5.06 10.34
N TYR A 226 20.51 4.60 11.01
CA TYR A 226 20.22 3.17 11.18
C TYR A 226 18.93 2.81 10.43
N ARG A 227 19.03 1.88 9.48
CA ARG A 227 17.96 1.53 8.53
C ARG A 227 17.77 0.03 8.55
N GLY A 228 16.56 -0.45 8.77
CA GLY A 228 16.36 -1.89 8.96
C GLY A 228 14.93 -2.39 8.83
N ILE A 229 14.80 -3.70 9.05
CA ILE A 229 13.53 -4.42 9.15
C ILE A 229 13.41 -5.11 10.51
N PHE A 230 12.18 -5.32 10.94
CA PHE A 230 11.80 -6.19 12.05
C PHE A 230 11.09 -7.42 11.48
N LEU A 231 11.72 -8.58 11.63
CA LEU A 231 11.06 -9.87 11.40
C LEU A 231 10.17 -10.15 12.61
N ASN A 232 8.88 -9.85 12.49
CA ASN A 232 7.89 -10.10 13.54
C ASN A 232 6.82 -11.06 13.04
N ASP A 233 5.86 -11.43 13.89
CA ASP A 233 4.56 -11.98 13.49
C ASP A 233 4.59 -13.32 12.72
N GLY A 234 5.79 -13.88 12.49
CA GLY A 234 6.09 -14.85 11.44
C GLY A 234 5.69 -16.30 11.69
N ALA A 235 4.76 -16.51 12.61
CA ALA A 235 4.08 -17.79 12.78
C ALA A 235 2.65 -17.69 12.19
N PRO A 236 2.27 -18.57 11.24
CA PRO A 236 2.92 -19.84 10.91
C PRO A 236 3.96 -19.81 9.77
N ALA A 237 4.04 -18.76 8.96
CA ALA A 237 4.67 -18.83 7.65
C ALA A 237 6.21 -18.90 7.67
N LEU A 238 6.89 -17.83 8.03
CA LEU A 238 8.35 -17.69 8.09
C LEU A 238 8.98 -18.73 9.03
N THR A 239 8.34 -19.02 10.17
CA THR A 239 8.76 -20.06 11.12
C THR A 239 8.76 -21.45 10.50
N ASN A 240 7.68 -21.87 9.82
CA ASN A 240 7.62 -23.20 9.20
C ASN A 240 8.50 -23.30 7.94
N TRP A 241 8.62 -22.21 7.17
CA TRP A 241 9.57 -22.11 6.07
C TRP A 241 11.01 -22.29 6.56
N ALA A 242 11.44 -21.56 7.59
CA ALA A 242 12.79 -21.65 8.12
C ALA A 242 13.12 -23.04 8.67
N ARG A 243 12.19 -23.64 9.43
CA ARG A 243 12.33 -25.03 9.91
C ARG A 243 12.51 -26.02 8.75
N THR A 244 11.75 -25.87 7.67
CA THR A 244 11.78 -26.77 6.51
C THR A 244 13.06 -26.63 5.69
N HIS A 245 13.48 -25.40 5.38
CA HIS A 245 14.59 -25.16 4.46
C HIS A 245 15.96 -25.09 5.14
N PHE A 246 16.05 -24.63 6.38
CA PHE A 246 17.30 -24.57 7.15
C PHE A 246 17.46 -25.73 8.14
N LYS A 247 16.45 -26.60 8.26
CA LYS A 247 16.43 -27.85 9.06
C LYS A 247 16.38 -27.63 10.57
N GLY A 248 15.54 -26.70 11.00
CA GLY A 248 15.25 -26.45 12.41
C GLY A 248 14.28 -27.49 13.03
N PRO A 249 14.17 -27.53 14.37
CA PRO A 249 14.76 -26.56 15.28
C PRO A 249 16.21 -26.87 15.67
N PHE A 250 16.92 -25.85 16.15
CA PHE A 250 18.34 -25.87 16.53
C PHE A 250 18.52 -25.72 18.04
N PRO A 251 19.73 -25.99 18.57
CA PRO A 251 20.08 -25.68 19.96
C PRO A 251 19.84 -24.20 20.33
N PRO A 252 19.65 -23.90 21.63
CA PRO A 252 19.77 -24.82 22.77
C PRO A 252 18.55 -25.76 22.95
N GLU A 253 18.78 -26.99 23.42
CA GLU A 253 17.72 -28.04 23.46
C GLU A 253 16.53 -27.69 24.37
N ASN A 254 16.77 -26.86 25.40
CA ASN A 254 15.75 -26.39 26.36
C ASN A 254 14.89 -25.22 25.81
N ALA A 255 15.33 -24.55 24.74
CA ALA A 255 14.51 -23.62 23.94
C ALA A 255 14.84 -23.77 22.45
N PRO A 256 14.24 -24.75 21.76
CA PRO A 256 14.59 -25.07 20.38
C PRO A 256 14.28 -23.91 19.41
N GLN A 257 15.28 -23.50 18.64
CA GLN A 257 15.27 -22.30 17.80
C GLN A 257 14.88 -22.61 16.35
N CYS A 258 14.11 -21.76 15.68
CA CYS A 258 13.72 -21.92 14.28
C CYS A 258 14.67 -21.19 13.30
N PHE A 259 15.41 -20.16 13.73
CA PHE A 259 16.23 -19.32 12.86
C PHE A 259 17.74 -19.35 13.18
N ASN A 260 18.55 -19.77 12.22
CA ASN A 260 20.01 -19.89 12.36
C ASN A 260 20.79 -18.92 11.46
N ASP A 261 22.11 -18.94 11.61
CA ASP A 261 23.07 -18.09 10.89
C ASP A 261 23.08 -18.34 9.38
N ALA A 262 22.83 -19.58 8.94
CA ALA A 262 22.65 -19.90 7.53
C ALA A 262 21.42 -19.21 6.90
N MET A 263 20.31 -19.07 7.65
CA MET A 263 19.13 -18.30 7.22
C MET A 263 19.42 -16.80 7.25
N TYR A 264 20.00 -16.31 8.35
CA TYR A 264 20.32 -14.90 8.51
C TYR A 264 21.41 -14.39 7.54
N ALA A 265 22.31 -15.25 7.04
CA ALA A 265 23.27 -14.89 6.00
C ALA A 265 22.58 -14.31 4.75
N HIS A 266 21.47 -14.93 4.32
CA HIS A 266 20.67 -14.43 3.20
C HIS A 266 19.96 -13.11 3.56
N VAL A 267 19.43 -12.98 4.78
CA VAL A 267 18.76 -11.75 5.26
C VAL A 267 19.76 -10.58 5.30
N PHE A 268 20.98 -10.81 5.76
CA PHE A 268 22.02 -9.79 5.85
C PHE A 268 22.57 -9.40 4.47
N GLU A 269 22.73 -10.35 3.54
CA GLU A 269 23.07 -10.00 2.15
C GLU A 269 21.97 -9.13 1.51
N LEU A 270 20.69 -9.46 1.72
CA LEU A 270 19.56 -8.65 1.26
C LEU A 270 19.59 -7.24 1.85
N LEU A 271 19.79 -7.10 3.17
CA LEU A 271 19.88 -5.78 3.81
C LEU A 271 21.03 -4.95 3.24
N LEU A 272 22.23 -5.52 3.09
CA LEU A 272 23.36 -4.82 2.49
C LEU A 272 23.11 -4.40 1.03
N ARG A 273 22.46 -5.25 0.22
CA ARG A 273 22.06 -4.91 -1.17
C ARG A 273 20.98 -3.82 -1.21
N LEU A 274 20.13 -3.73 -0.19
CA LEU A 274 19.17 -2.65 0.05
C LEU A 274 19.76 -1.47 0.83
N LYS A 275 21.09 -1.43 1.03
CA LYS A 275 21.84 -0.38 1.74
C LYS A 275 21.37 -0.14 3.18
N ALA A 276 20.80 -1.17 3.80
CA ALA A 276 20.33 -1.20 5.19
C ALA A 276 21.38 -1.84 6.12
N ASN A 277 21.32 -1.49 7.41
CA ASN A 277 22.34 -1.85 8.41
C ASN A 277 21.78 -2.31 9.77
N LEU A 278 20.47 -2.33 9.99
CA LEU A 278 19.85 -2.70 11.26
C LEU A 278 18.93 -3.91 11.08
N ILE A 279 18.91 -4.80 12.06
CA ILE A 279 17.94 -5.90 12.17
C ILE A 279 17.32 -5.92 13.56
N TRP A 280 15.99 -5.99 13.61
CA TRP A 280 15.28 -6.60 14.75
C TRP A 280 14.89 -8.03 14.31
N PRO A 281 15.44 -9.07 14.94
CA PRO A 281 15.26 -10.44 14.48
C PRO A 281 13.94 -11.06 14.99
N ALA A 282 13.60 -12.22 14.44
CA ALA A 282 12.44 -13.00 14.88
C ALA A 282 12.55 -13.38 16.36
N MET A 283 11.51 -13.05 17.14
CA MET A 283 11.55 -13.09 18.61
C MET A 283 10.36 -13.77 19.31
N TRP A 284 9.33 -14.22 18.57
CA TRP A 284 8.14 -14.84 19.16
C TRP A 284 8.45 -16.16 19.90
N SER A 285 9.26 -17.02 19.28
CA SER A 285 9.75 -18.30 19.85
C SER A 285 11.27 -18.36 19.97
N ASP A 286 11.96 -17.35 19.46
CA ASP A 286 13.38 -17.40 19.15
C ASP A 286 14.17 -16.32 19.90
N SER A 287 15.43 -16.63 20.14
CA SER A 287 16.39 -15.88 20.93
C SER A 287 17.65 -15.69 20.10
N PHE A 288 17.56 -14.81 19.10
CA PHE A 288 18.57 -14.60 18.05
C PHE A 288 20.01 -14.64 18.55
N ALA A 289 20.32 -13.89 19.62
CA ALA A 289 21.68 -13.72 20.11
C ALA A 289 22.28 -14.95 20.84
N VAL A 290 21.51 -16.02 21.05
CA VAL A 290 21.98 -17.32 21.58
C VAL A 290 21.63 -18.50 20.70
N ALA A 291 20.91 -18.29 19.60
CA ALA A 291 20.50 -19.37 18.71
C ALA A 291 21.71 -20.10 18.14
N GLY A 292 21.70 -21.44 18.22
CA GLY A 292 22.82 -22.30 17.85
C GLY A 292 23.84 -22.57 18.96
N LEU A 293 23.74 -21.94 20.14
CA LEU A 293 24.55 -22.32 21.30
C LEU A 293 24.03 -23.65 21.91
N PRO A 294 24.92 -24.55 22.40
CA PRO A 294 24.48 -25.81 23.01
C PRO A 294 23.59 -25.63 24.26
N ASP A 295 23.94 -24.66 25.10
CA ASP A 295 23.21 -24.17 26.29
C ASP A 295 23.70 -22.74 26.57
N LEU A 296 23.07 -22.00 27.49
CA LEU A 296 23.57 -20.67 27.89
C LEU A 296 24.92 -20.74 28.63
N PRO A 297 25.98 -20.08 28.14
CA PRO A 297 27.21 -19.88 28.90
C PRO A 297 26.94 -19.28 30.29
N GLY A 298 27.54 -19.88 31.32
CA GLY A 298 27.31 -19.48 32.72
C GLY A 298 25.87 -19.59 33.22
N LYS A 299 24.97 -20.25 32.45
CA LYS A 299 23.50 -20.20 32.63
C LYS A 299 22.91 -18.79 32.52
N GLY A 300 23.52 -17.92 31.71
CA GLY A 300 23.11 -16.51 31.58
C GLY A 300 23.67 -15.58 32.66
N VAL A 301 24.82 -15.94 33.24
CA VAL A 301 25.49 -15.18 34.31
C VAL A 301 27.00 -15.20 34.08
N ASN A 302 27.68 -14.04 34.14
CA ASN A 302 29.14 -13.89 34.00
C ASN A 302 29.71 -14.55 32.71
N GLY A 303 29.12 -14.23 31.56
CA GLY A 303 29.33 -14.91 30.28
C GLY A 303 30.05 -14.07 29.23
N THR A 304 31.34 -13.79 29.40
CA THR A 304 32.13 -13.16 28.34
C THR A 304 32.40 -14.13 27.17
N GLY A 305 32.29 -13.63 25.93
CA GLY A 305 32.46 -14.44 24.72
C GLY A 305 31.26 -15.34 24.37
N ALA A 306 30.08 -15.06 24.92
CA ALA A 306 28.88 -15.90 24.86
C ALA A 306 27.90 -15.60 23.68
N ALA A 307 28.34 -14.91 22.63
CA ALA A 307 27.48 -14.56 21.50
C ALA A 307 27.22 -15.78 20.60
N GLY A 308 25.95 -16.02 20.27
CA GLY A 308 25.54 -17.06 19.33
C GLY A 308 26.01 -16.78 17.89
N PRO A 309 26.13 -17.82 17.04
CA PRO A 309 26.46 -17.69 15.62
C PRO A 309 25.74 -16.55 14.89
N ASN A 310 24.44 -16.34 15.13
CA ASN A 310 23.66 -15.30 14.47
C ASN A 310 24.18 -13.88 14.77
N GLN A 311 24.47 -13.55 16.05
CA GLN A 311 24.98 -12.23 16.44
C GLN A 311 26.43 -12.02 15.97
N LEU A 312 27.25 -13.07 16.02
CA LEU A 312 28.61 -13.04 15.47
C LEU A 312 28.62 -12.86 13.95
N LEU A 313 27.63 -13.43 13.24
CA LEU A 313 27.47 -13.22 11.80
C LEU A 313 26.99 -11.80 11.49
N ALA A 314 26.06 -11.25 12.27
CA ALA A 314 25.58 -9.87 12.09
C ALA A 314 26.75 -8.87 12.11
N ASP A 315 27.58 -8.89 13.16
CA ASP A 315 28.75 -7.99 13.25
C ASP A 315 29.74 -8.16 12.07
N ARG A 316 30.04 -9.41 11.69
CA ARG A 316 30.91 -9.73 10.54
C ARG A 316 30.36 -9.22 9.21
N MET A 317 29.04 -9.29 9.04
CA MET A 317 28.30 -8.74 7.89
C MET A 317 28.04 -7.23 8.04
N GLY A 318 28.51 -6.60 9.12
CA GLY A 318 28.30 -5.18 9.41
C GLY A 318 26.87 -4.82 9.81
N ILE A 319 25.98 -5.79 10.04
CA ILE A 319 24.60 -5.53 10.49
C ILE A 319 24.59 -5.30 12.00
N VAL A 320 24.04 -4.16 12.41
CA VAL A 320 23.77 -3.80 13.79
C VAL A 320 22.62 -4.65 14.31
N PHE A 321 22.86 -5.42 15.37
CA PHE A 321 21.82 -6.16 16.07
C PHE A 321 21.07 -5.23 17.03
N GLY A 322 19.75 -5.17 16.91
CA GLY A 322 18.85 -4.55 17.87
C GLY A 322 17.70 -5.47 18.25
N THR A 323 16.88 -5.06 19.22
CA THR A 323 15.72 -5.80 19.72
C THR A 323 14.48 -4.92 19.77
N SER A 324 13.29 -5.52 19.76
CA SER A 324 12.03 -4.76 19.79
C SER A 324 11.88 -3.93 21.07
N HIS A 325 10.94 -2.98 21.07
CA HIS A 325 10.73 -2.04 22.18
C HIS A 325 10.36 -2.65 23.55
N GLN A 326 10.04 -3.95 23.60
CA GLN A 326 9.74 -4.70 24.83
C GLN A 326 10.91 -5.58 25.30
N GLU A 327 12.03 -5.57 24.58
CA GLU A 327 13.18 -6.47 24.76
C GLU A 327 14.44 -5.68 25.16
N PRO A 328 14.49 -5.16 26.40
CA PRO A 328 15.57 -4.26 26.79
C PRO A 328 16.93 -4.95 26.89
N MET A 329 17.98 -4.13 26.76
CA MET A 329 19.38 -4.51 26.96
C MET A 329 19.90 -5.61 26.02
N ALA A 330 19.38 -5.63 24.78
CA ALA A 330 19.73 -6.60 23.74
C ALA A 330 19.46 -8.07 24.14
N ARG A 331 18.34 -8.30 24.84
CA ARG A 331 17.88 -9.62 25.33
C ARG A 331 16.50 -9.96 24.75
N ASN A 332 16.37 -11.06 24.01
CA ASN A 332 15.08 -11.43 23.43
C ASN A 332 14.10 -11.98 24.48
N THR A 333 12.79 -11.73 24.32
CA THR A 333 11.76 -12.14 25.30
C THR A 333 11.81 -13.65 25.68
N PRO A 334 12.04 -14.60 24.75
CA PRO A 334 12.14 -16.02 25.11
C PRO A 334 13.38 -16.36 25.94
N GLU A 335 14.42 -15.50 25.99
CA GLU A 335 15.56 -15.69 26.88
C GLU A 335 15.14 -15.62 28.36
N TRP A 336 14.29 -14.66 28.73
CA TRP A 336 13.73 -14.57 30.08
C TRP A 336 12.85 -15.78 30.39
N ASN A 337 11.90 -16.07 29.49
CA ASN A 337 10.88 -17.12 29.69
C ASN A 337 11.46 -18.54 29.81
N THR A 338 12.67 -18.78 29.29
CA THR A 338 13.33 -20.09 29.33
C THR A 338 14.24 -20.27 30.55
N TRP A 339 15.14 -19.30 30.80
CA TRP A 339 16.26 -19.52 31.72
C TRP A 339 16.16 -18.77 33.05
N TYR A 340 15.27 -17.80 33.15
CA TYR A 340 15.08 -16.98 34.35
C TYR A 340 13.75 -17.33 35.02
N GLN A 341 13.60 -16.95 36.29
CA GLN A 341 12.47 -17.35 37.14
C GLN A 341 12.02 -16.16 38.00
N GLY A 342 10.78 -16.21 38.46
CA GLY A 342 10.13 -15.11 39.19
C GLY A 342 9.42 -14.12 38.25
N PRO A 343 8.78 -13.07 38.82
CA PRO A 343 7.97 -12.13 38.05
C PRO A 343 8.86 -11.22 37.20
N TRP A 344 8.33 -10.80 36.04
CA TRP A 344 8.89 -9.71 35.22
C TRP A 344 8.43 -8.37 35.79
N ASP A 345 8.90 -8.07 37.01
CA ASP A 345 8.55 -6.89 37.80
C ASP A 345 9.80 -6.40 38.52
N TYR A 346 10.27 -5.21 38.16
CA TYR A 346 11.49 -4.63 38.71
C TYR A 346 11.33 -4.13 40.16
N THR A 347 10.09 -3.95 40.65
CA THR A 347 9.84 -3.54 42.04
C THR A 347 10.02 -4.69 43.03
N THR A 348 9.77 -5.93 42.61
CA THR A 348 9.88 -7.14 43.46
C THR A 348 11.01 -8.09 43.08
N ASN A 349 11.54 -8.00 41.86
CA ASN A 349 12.60 -8.88 41.33
C ASN A 349 13.81 -8.13 40.70
N PRO A 350 14.29 -7.01 41.28
CA PRO A 350 15.31 -6.17 40.64
C PRO A 350 16.64 -6.90 40.42
N ASP A 351 17.08 -7.76 41.35
CA ASP A 351 18.38 -8.44 41.27
C ASP A 351 18.45 -9.47 40.13
N ASN A 352 17.35 -10.17 39.83
CA ASN A 352 17.34 -11.16 38.75
C ASN A 352 17.22 -10.49 37.36
N ILE A 353 16.43 -9.41 37.27
CA ILE A 353 16.27 -8.61 36.04
C ILE A 353 17.57 -7.82 35.76
N THR A 354 18.11 -7.19 36.81
CA THR A 354 19.54 -7.21 37.18
C THR A 354 20.50 -7.98 36.25
N THR A 355 20.79 -9.20 36.68
CA THR A 355 21.70 -10.15 36.03
C THR A 355 21.27 -10.52 34.61
N TYR A 356 19.96 -10.56 34.33
CA TYR A 356 19.44 -10.76 32.98
C TYR A 356 19.93 -9.67 32.01
N TRP A 357 19.94 -8.40 32.41
CA TRP A 357 20.47 -7.31 31.59
C TRP A 357 22.00 -7.32 31.50
N GLU A 358 22.70 -7.57 32.60
CA GLU A 358 24.17 -7.62 32.67
C GLU A 358 24.75 -8.57 31.62
N TYR A 359 24.22 -9.80 31.52
CA TYR A 359 24.64 -10.78 30.52
C TYR A 359 24.45 -10.32 29.06
N GLY A 360 23.44 -9.48 28.78
CA GLY A 360 23.23 -8.90 27.45
C GLY A 360 24.36 -7.96 27.04
N VAL A 361 24.82 -7.14 27.99
CA VAL A 361 25.96 -6.24 27.78
C VAL A 361 27.27 -7.02 27.68
N GLU A 362 27.50 -8.03 28.55
CA GLU A 362 28.68 -8.90 28.49
C GLU A 362 28.83 -9.61 27.14
N ARG A 363 27.72 -10.14 26.60
CA ARG A 363 27.66 -10.81 25.31
C ARG A 363 27.96 -9.88 24.13
N ALA A 364 27.53 -8.62 24.22
CA ALA A 364 27.65 -7.62 23.15
C ALA A 364 29.02 -6.92 23.10
N GLN A 365 29.96 -7.23 24.02
CA GLN A 365 31.27 -6.58 24.08
C GLN A 365 32.04 -6.70 22.74
N GLY A 366 32.29 -5.55 22.11
CA GLY A 366 33.04 -5.46 20.86
C GLY A 366 32.25 -5.81 19.59
N LEU A 367 30.92 -5.93 19.66
CA LEU A 367 30.05 -6.21 18.52
C LEU A 367 29.14 -5.00 18.21
N ASP A 368 28.80 -4.77 16.94
CA ASP A 368 27.80 -3.77 16.54
C ASP A 368 26.40 -4.12 17.11
N THR A 369 26.07 -3.60 18.31
CA THR A 369 24.81 -3.87 19.03
C THR A 369 24.16 -2.56 19.50
N MET A 370 22.83 -2.48 19.34
CA MET A 370 21.96 -1.38 19.78
C MET A 370 21.13 -1.82 20.97
N PHE A 371 21.03 -0.96 21.99
CA PHE A 371 20.41 -1.28 23.27
C PHE A 371 19.05 -0.59 23.40
N THR A 372 17.99 -1.39 23.42
CA THR A 372 16.65 -0.95 23.84
C THR A 372 16.66 -0.66 25.35
N MET A 373 16.22 0.53 25.72
CA MET A 373 16.16 1.04 27.08
C MET A 373 14.71 0.99 27.63
N SER A 374 14.54 1.26 28.92
CA SER A 374 13.29 1.15 29.66
C SER A 374 12.82 -0.32 29.80
N MET A 375 11.57 -0.53 30.24
CA MET A 375 11.00 -1.87 30.44
C MET A 375 9.49 -1.81 30.21
N ARG A 376 8.98 -2.70 29.36
CA ARG A 376 7.54 -2.94 29.14
C ARG A 376 7.14 -4.32 29.69
N GLY A 377 5.85 -4.58 29.80
CA GLY A 377 5.30 -5.85 30.26
C GLY A 377 5.55 -6.98 29.24
N ASN A 378 5.71 -8.20 29.75
CA ASN A 378 6.04 -9.38 28.94
C ASN A 378 4.90 -9.75 27.97
N GLY A 379 5.23 -9.89 26.68
CA GLY A 379 4.28 -10.24 25.62
C GLY A 379 3.50 -9.03 25.07
N ASP A 380 4.23 -7.96 24.77
CA ASP A 380 3.78 -6.65 24.27
C ASP A 380 2.64 -6.01 25.10
N LYS A 381 2.90 -5.83 26.40
CA LYS A 381 1.94 -5.25 27.34
C LYS A 381 2.51 -4.01 28.03
N ALA A 382 1.63 -3.18 28.57
CA ALA A 382 2.01 -2.23 29.60
C ALA A 382 2.68 -2.96 30.78
N LEU A 383 3.66 -2.32 31.41
CA LEU A 383 4.30 -2.85 32.62
C LEU A 383 3.37 -2.62 33.82
N ASP A 384 2.98 -3.71 34.50
CA ASP A 384 2.10 -3.64 35.67
C ASP A 384 2.71 -2.77 36.78
N GLY A 385 1.94 -1.80 37.28
CA GLY A 385 2.39 -0.87 38.32
C GLY A 385 3.35 0.24 37.85
N ALA A 386 3.61 0.36 36.54
CA ALA A 386 4.51 1.37 35.99
C ALA A 386 4.09 2.80 36.32
N ASN A 387 5.10 3.62 36.62
CA ASN A 387 5.02 5.06 36.81
C ASN A 387 6.36 5.70 36.40
N ILE A 388 6.38 7.03 36.27
CA ILE A 388 7.56 7.78 35.81
C ILE A 388 8.81 7.47 36.64
N GLU A 389 8.71 7.50 37.98
CA GLU A 389 9.85 7.25 38.88
C GLU A 389 10.44 5.84 38.71
N LEU A 390 9.58 4.82 38.51
CA LEU A 390 10.04 3.45 38.25
C LEU A 390 10.79 3.35 36.92
N LEU A 391 10.29 3.97 35.85
CA LEU A 391 10.93 3.95 34.54
C LEU A 391 12.25 4.72 34.52
N GLU A 392 12.33 5.88 35.20
CA GLU A 392 13.57 6.63 35.38
C GLU A 392 14.62 5.81 36.14
N ASN A 393 14.23 5.13 37.24
CA ASN A 393 15.11 4.24 38.00
C ASN A 393 15.61 3.04 37.19
N ILE A 394 14.74 2.44 36.37
CA ILE A 394 15.11 1.34 35.46
C ILE A 394 16.13 1.82 34.43
N MET A 395 15.86 2.94 33.74
CA MET A 395 16.77 3.48 32.73
C MET A 395 18.13 3.88 33.33
N ALA A 396 18.14 4.47 34.53
CA ALA A 396 19.36 4.82 35.24
C ALA A 396 20.22 3.57 35.57
N LYS A 397 19.61 2.48 36.05
CA LYS A 397 20.33 1.21 36.26
C LYS A 397 20.82 0.61 34.94
N GLN A 398 19.98 0.56 33.91
CA GLN A 398 20.38 0.05 32.60
C GLN A 398 21.59 0.82 32.03
N LYS A 399 21.55 2.15 32.07
CA LYS A 399 22.64 3.02 31.62
C LYS A 399 23.92 2.85 32.45
N SER A 400 23.81 2.49 33.73
CA SER A 400 24.98 2.18 34.57
C SER A 400 25.67 0.86 34.20
N LEU A 401 25.02 -0.02 33.43
CA LEU A 401 25.60 -1.29 32.97
C LEU A 401 26.34 -1.16 31.62
N LEU A 402 26.00 -0.15 30.82
CA LEU A 402 26.55 0.02 29.48
C LEU A 402 28.01 0.54 29.50
N PRO A 403 28.81 0.33 28.43
CA PRO A 403 30.20 0.80 28.37
C PRO A 403 30.30 2.33 28.30
N HIS A 404 31.21 2.91 29.09
CA HIS A 404 31.49 4.36 29.15
C HIS A 404 32.88 4.72 28.59
N ASP A 405 33.08 5.99 28.20
CA ASP A 405 34.37 6.50 27.70
C ASP A 405 35.35 6.80 28.86
N ASP A 406 36.20 5.81 29.17
CA ASP A 406 37.29 5.89 30.17
C ASP A 406 38.29 7.04 29.94
N ALA A 407 38.41 7.57 28.72
CA ALA A 407 39.51 8.45 28.32
C ALA A 407 39.18 9.95 28.35
N LYS A 408 37.89 10.33 28.31
CA LYS A 408 37.48 11.74 28.18
C LYS A 408 36.29 12.17 29.05
N ASN A 409 35.32 11.29 29.29
CA ASN A 409 34.21 11.57 30.20
C ASN A 409 33.52 10.28 30.63
N ALA A 410 33.80 9.82 31.85
CA ALA A 410 33.31 8.54 32.39
C ALA A 410 31.79 8.45 32.63
N SER A 411 31.01 9.47 32.26
CA SER A 411 29.54 9.45 32.25
C SER A 411 28.93 9.28 30.86
N LYS A 412 29.73 9.28 29.79
CA LYS A 412 29.24 9.14 28.42
C LYS A 412 29.26 7.68 27.98
N VAL A 413 28.06 7.13 27.72
CA VAL A 413 27.89 5.81 27.10
C VAL A 413 28.39 5.83 25.65
N THR A 414 29.04 4.75 25.23
CA THR A 414 29.68 4.64 23.90
C THR A 414 28.89 3.81 22.87
N VAL A 415 27.75 3.22 23.25
CA VAL A 415 26.89 2.38 22.41
C VAL A 415 25.56 3.07 22.09
N PRO A 416 24.91 2.79 20.94
CA PRO A 416 23.62 3.38 20.61
C PRO A 416 22.51 2.86 21.52
N MET A 417 21.74 3.79 22.10
CA MET A 417 20.63 3.54 23.02
C MET A 417 19.33 4.06 22.43
N ILE A 418 18.25 3.29 22.54
CA ILE A 418 16.93 3.67 21.99
C ILE A 418 15.84 3.48 23.03
N ILE A 419 14.85 4.38 23.03
CA ILE A 419 13.57 4.13 23.68
C ILE A 419 12.47 4.32 22.64
N CYS A 420 11.60 3.31 22.49
CA CYS A 420 10.43 3.47 21.64
C CYS A 420 9.28 4.03 22.47
N LEU A 421 8.77 5.18 22.02
CA LEU A 421 7.61 5.83 22.61
C LEU A 421 6.36 5.20 21.99
N TYR A 422 6.13 3.94 22.35
CA TYR A 422 5.02 3.12 21.88
C TYR A 422 3.89 3.13 22.91
N THR A 423 2.65 3.28 22.42
CA THR A 423 1.40 3.24 23.19
C THR A 423 1.47 3.99 24.53
N GLU A 424 1.48 3.29 25.67
CA GLU A 424 1.49 3.89 27.01
C GLU A 424 2.81 4.58 27.38
N VAL A 425 3.94 4.15 26.81
CA VAL A 425 5.26 4.76 27.06
C VAL A 425 5.30 6.20 26.52
N GLN A 426 4.61 6.43 25.40
CA GLN A 426 4.40 7.78 24.89
C GLN A 426 3.51 8.62 25.82
N GLY A 427 2.53 8.00 26.48
CA GLY A 427 1.73 8.62 27.53
C GLY A 427 2.59 9.15 28.67
N TYR A 428 3.45 8.29 29.25
CA TYR A 428 4.38 8.70 30.32
C TYR A 428 5.34 9.81 29.89
N TYR A 429 5.81 9.78 28.64
CA TYR A 429 6.64 10.85 28.08
C TYR A 429 5.89 12.19 27.97
N ASN A 430 4.65 12.17 27.48
CA ASN A 430 3.79 13.35 27.46
C ASN A 430 3.45 13.87 28.88
N GLU A 431 3.42 12.98 29.89
CA GLU A 431 3.22 13.31 31.31
C GLU A 431 4.49 13.78 32.04
N GLY A 432 5.66 13.72 31.39
CA GLY A 432 6.92 14.27 31.90
C GLY A 432 8.01 13.26 32.27
N LEU A 433 7.93 12.01 31.81
CA LEU A 433 9.04 11.03 31.91
C LEU A 433 10.32 11.60 31.32
N LYS A 434 11.39 11.68 32.12
CA LYS A 434 12.69 12.14 31.62
C LYS A 434 13.41 11.00 30.92
N VAL A 435 13.92 11.31 29.73
CA VAL A 435 14.79 10.43 28.94
C VAL A 435 16.07 11.20 28.67
N ASP A 436 17.22 10.64 29.00
CA ASP A 436 18.52 11.28 28.79
C ASP A 436 18.72 11.68 27.31
N ASP A 437 19.39 12.82 27.07
CA ASP A 437 19.51 13.43 25.75
C ASP A 437 20.36 12.66 24.73
N ASP A 438 21.05 11.59 25.15
CA ASP A 438 21.83 10.69 24.30
C ASP A 438 21.07 9.42 23.87
N ILE A 439 19.84 9.21 24.37
CA ILE A 439 18.95 8.12 23.96
C ILE A 439 18.06 8.59 22.80
N THR A 440 18.07 7.86 21.68
CA THR A 440 17.19 8.14 20.53
C THR A 440 15.72 7.91 20.88
N LEU A 441 14.88 8.90 20.58
CA LEU A 441 13.42 8.76 20.68
C LEU A 441 12.87 8.10 19.40
N LEU A 442 12.51 6.83 19.49
CA LEU A 442 11.91 6.09 18.39
C LEU A 442 10.38 6.23 18.46
N TRP A 443 9.81 7.09 17.62
CA TRP A 443 8.36 7.26 17.50
C TRP A 443 7.76 6.13 16.67
N ALA A 444 6.50 5.77 16.93
CA ALA A 444 5.79 4.77 16.16
C ALA A 444 4.70 5.38 15.26
N ASP A 445 4.36 4.67 14.19
CA ASP A 445 3.05 4.76 13.57
C ASP A 445 1.96 4.12 14.47
N ASP A 446 0.72 4.19 14.04
CA ASP A 446 -0.43 3.64 14.75
C ASP A 446 -0.66 2.15 14.50
N ASN A 447 0.36 1.44 14.00
CA ASN A 447 0.30 0.06 13.53
C ASN A 447 -0.55 -0.15 12.27
N PHE A 448 -1.02 0.92 11.62
CA PHE A 448 -1.75 0.88 10.35
C PHE A 448 -1.11 1.79 9.28
N GLY A 449 0.09 2.30 9.54
CA GLY A 449 0.85 3.16 8.63
C GLY A 449 0.70 4.67 8.86
N PHE A 450 0.04 5.13 9.93
CA PHE A 450 -0.13 6.58 10.18
C PHE A 450 0.63 7.05 11.42
N ILE A 451 1.50 8.04 11.27
CA ILE A 451 2.41 8.49 12.34
C ILE A 451 1.63 9.04 13.55
N ARG A 452 1.92 8.51 14.75
CA ARG A 452 1.23 8.94 15.99
C ARG A 452 1.70 10.29 16.52
N ARG A 453 2.99 10.59 16.34
CA ARG A 453 3.64 11.82 16.76
C ARG A 453 4.97 12.03 16.03
N ILE A 454 5.30 13.30 15.79
CA ILE A 454 6.62 13.75 15.34
C ILE A 454 7.33 14.57 16.43
N PRO A 455 8.67 14.64 16.44
CA PRO A 455 9.43 15.56 17.27
C PRO A 455 8.99 17.03 17.15
N THR A 456 8.95 17.73 18.28
CA THR A 456 8.87 19.19 18.35
C THR A 456 10.20 19.84 18.03
N GLU A 457 10.14 21.12 17.67
CA GLU A 457 11.31 21.98 17.48
C GLU A 457 12.29 22.01 18.66
N GLU A 458 11.81 21.83 19.90
CA GLU A 458 12.68 21.81 21.09
C GLU A 458 13.37 20.46 21.25
N GLU A 459 12.64 19.34 21.08
CA GLU A 459 13.21 17.99 21.11
C GLU A 459 14.32 17.84 20.05
N LYS A 460 14.12 18.38 18.84
CA LYS A 460 15.12 18.36 17.76
C LYS A 460 16.37 19.19 18.07
N LYS A 461 16.24 20.29 18.81
CA LYS A 461 17.37 21.21 19.12
C LYS A 461 18.18 20.77 20.34
N THR A 462 17.54 20.11 21.29
CA THR A 462 18.15 19.77 22.59
C THR A 462 18.72 18.35 22.65
N ARG A 463 18.12 17.39 21.94
CA ARG A 463 18.45 15.96 22.11
C ARG A 463 19.54 15.49 21.15
N SER A 464 20.72 15.21 21.69
CA SER A 464 21.87 14.68 20.94
C SER A 464 21.68 13.28 20.33
N GLY A 465 20.77 12.47 20.88
CA GLY A 465 20.38 11.16 20.36
C GLY A 465 19.33 11.20 19.25
N GLY A 466 18.80 12.39 18.92
CA GLY A 466 17.83 12.61 17.85
C GLY A 466 16.55 11.78 17.97
N ALA A 467 15.93 11.49 16.82
CA ALA A 467 14.68 10.77 16.73
C ALA A 467 14.64 9.81 15.53
N GLY A 468 13.75 8.82 15.59
CA GLY A 468 13.49 7.86 14.53
C GLY A 468 12.01 7.53 14.34
N LEU A 469 11.75 6.55 13.47
CA LEU A 469 10.42 6.01 13.17
C LEU A 469 10.42 4.47 13.17
N TYR A 470 9.47 3.88 13.90
CA TYR A 470 9.00 2.50 13.77
C TYR A 470 7.69 2.49 12.96
N TYR A 471 7.63 1.70 11.90
CA TYR A 471 6.54 1.70 10.91
C TYR A 471 6.08 0.27 10.61
N HIS A 472 4.82 0.05 10.19
CA HIS A 472 4.26 -1.29 9.98
C HIS A 472 3.83 -1.59 8.53
N ALA A 473 4.43 -2.63 7.94
CA ALA A 473 3.91 -3.31 6.74
C ALA A 473 3.10 -4.57 7.06
N ASP A 474 3.18 -5.07 8.30
CA ASP A 474 2.46 -6.21 8.88
C ASP A 474 2.08 -5.88 10.34
N TYR A 475 1.02 -6.46 10.89
CA TYR A 475 0.64 -6.22 12.29
C TYR A 475 -0.24 -7.31 12.92
N VAL A 476 0.07 -7.66 14.17
CA VAL A 476 -0.76 -8.49 15.07
C VAL A 476 -1.38 -7.63 16.18
N GLY A 477 -2.68 -7.31 16.06
CA GLY A 477 -3.39 -6.56 17.11
C GLY A 477 -4.76 -5.99 16.70
N PRO A 478 -5.38 -5.15 17.56
CA PRO A 478 -6.66 -4.50 17.29
C PRO A 478 -6.52 -3.32 16.32
N PRO A 479 -7.57 -2.97 15.55
CA PRO A 479 -8.89 -3.61 15.45
C PRO A 479 -8.89 -4.96 14.72
N ARG A 480 -7.90 -5.22 13.86
CA ARG A 480 -7.71 -6.49 13.15
C ARG A 480 -6.23 -6.66 12.77
N SER A 481 -5.67 -7.85 12.99
CA SER A 481 -4.36 -8.21 12.45
C SER A 481 -4.42 -8.24 10.92
N TYR A 482 -3.37 -7.79 10.25
CA TYR A 482 -3.18 -7.94 8.80
C TYR A 482 -1.79 -8.52 8.55
N LYS A 483 -1.74 -9.69 7.89
CA LYS A 483 -0.59 -10.61 7.96
C LYS A 483 -0.31 -11.41 6.69
N TRP A 484 -1.29 -11.50 5.79
CA TRP A 484 -1.24 -12.51 4.73
C TRP A 484 -0.49 -12.05 3.48
N ILE A 485 -0.65 -10.79 3.10
CA ILE A 485 -0.23 -10.30 1.78
C ILE A 485 0.03 -8.79 1.81
N ASN A 486 0.70 -8.24 0.79
CA ASN A 486 0.96 -6.79 0.76
C ASN A 486 -0.34 -5.97 0.78
N THR A 487 -0.46 -5.10 1.80
CA THR A 487 -1.53 -4.10 1.98
C THR A 487 -0.98 -2.67 2.10
N VAL A 488 0.32 -2.47 1.82
CA VAL A 488 1.00 -1.18 1.86
C VAL A 488 0.94 -0.53 0.48
N ASN A 489 0.21 0.57 0.41
CA ASN A 489 0.22 1.47 -0.74
C ASN A 489 1.44 2.39 -0.67
N LEU A 490 2.27 2.40 -1.71
CA LEU A 490 3.51 3.18 -1.73
C LEU A 490 3.27 4.70 -1.67
N VAL A 491 2.13 5.20 -2.16
CA VAL A 491 1.83 6.64 -2.10
C VAL A 491 1.41 7.07 -0.69
N ASN A 492 0.68 6.20 0.04
CA ASN A 492 0.41 6.39 1.47
C ASN A 492 1.71 6.34 2.29
N ALA A 493 2.56 5.34 2.04
CA ALA A 493 3.86 5.21 2.70
C ALA A 493 4.77 6.41 2.41
N TRP A 494 4.83 6.88 1.16
CA TRP A 494 5.59 8.07 0.78
C TRP A 494 5.15 9.31 1.56
N GLU A 495 3.84 9.57 1.64
CA GLU A 495 3.30 10.75 2.31
C GLU A 495 3.69 10.77 3.80
N GLN A 496 3.55 9.63 4.49
CA GLN A 496 3.90 9.51 5.91
C GLN A 496 5.43 9.53 6.15
N LEU A 497 6.23 8.84 5.33
CA LEU A 497 7.69 8.89 5.44
C LEU A 497 8.25 10.28 5.12
N ASN A 498 7.63 11.01 4.18
CA ASN A 498 7.99 12.39 3.88
C ASN A 498 7.72 13.32 5.08
N VAL A 499 6.63 13.09 5.84
CA VAL A 499 6.39 13.79 7.12
C VAL A 499 7.53 13.53 8.13
N ALA A 500 7.94 12.26 8.30
CA ALA A 500 9.00 11.90 9.25
C ALA A 500 10.37 12.48 8.86
N PHE A 501 10.79 12.30 7.61
CA PHE A 501 12.12 12.70 7.15
C PHE A 501 12.27 14.21 6.99
N LEU A 502 11.22 14.94 6.62
CA LEU A 502 11.24 16.42 6.64
C LEU A 502 11.18 17.00 8.06
N ASN A 503 10.90 16.17 9.08
CA ASN A 503 10.94 16.54 10.50
C ASN A 503 12.09 15.85 11.26
N ASP A 504 13.21 15.59 10.58
CA ASP A 504 14.48 15.16 11.16
C ASP A 504 14.39 13.84 11.99
N GLN A 505 13.44 12.95 11.68
CA GLN A 505 13.39 11.59 12.24
C GLN A 505 14.36 10.65 11.50
N THR A 506 15.64 11.00 11.54
CA THR A 506 16.70 10.44 10.70
C THR A 506 17.76 9.62 11.45
N GLU A 507 17.65 9.44 12.77
CA GLU A 507 18.58 8.53 13.46
C GLU A 507 18.23 7.06 13.21
N ILE A 508 16.94 6.69 13.19
CA ILE A 508 16.50 5.29 13.03
C ILE A 508 15.25 5.20 12.15
N PHE A 509 15.24 4.26 11.20
CA PHE A 509 14.05 3.77 10.52
C PHE A 509 14.02 2.25 10.59
N ILE A 510 12.94 1.70 11.16
CA ILE A 510 12.73 0.26 11.35
C ILE A 510 11.31 -0.10 10.91
N LEU A 511 11.18 -1.04 9.98
CA LEU A 511 9.91 -1.48 9.39
C LEU A 511 9.53 -2.87 9.92
N ASN A 512 8.38 -3.05 10.58
CA ASN A 512 7.80 -4.39 10.76
C ASN A 512 7.39 -4.93 9.38
N VAL A 513 7.97 -6.06 8.98
CA VAL A 513 7.74 -6.71 7.68
C VAL A 513 7.05 -8.07 7.81
N GLY A 514 6.62 -8.45 9.01
CA GLY A 514 6.07 -9.77 9.29
C GLY A 514 7.03 -10.87 8.84
N ASP A 515 6.51 -11.75 7.98
CA ASP A 515 7.22 -12.86 7.35
C ASP A 515 8.30 -12.48 6.30
N LEU A 516 8.57 -11.17 6.10
CA LEU A 516 9.39 -10.57 5.02
C LEU A 516 8.78 -10.72 3.61
N LYS A 517 8.21 -11.88 3.30
CA LYS A 517 7.43 -12.13 2.07
C LYS A 517 5.92 -12.11 2.41
N PRO A 518 5.05 -11.49 1.60
CA PRO A 518 5.28 -10.95 0.26
C PRO A 518 5.23 -9.41 0.24
N VAL A 519 6.03 -8.74 1.08
CA VAL A 519 6.13 -7.27 1.17
C VAL A 519 7.45 -6.72 0.61
N GLU A 520 8.03 -7.42 -0.38
CA GLU A 520 9.33 -7.08 -0.96
C GLU A 520 9.38 -5.67 -1.58
N VAL A 521 8.30 -5.26 -2.26
CA VAL A 521 8.23 -3.94 -2.93
C VAL A 521 8.15 -2.80 -1.91
N PRO A 522 7.27 -2.84 -0.87
CA PRO A 522 7.34 -1.92 0.26
C PRO A 522 8.72 -1.85 0.92
N ILE A 523 9.32 -3.00 1.28
CA ILE A 523 10.66 -3.03 1.89
C ILE A 523 11.67 -2.27 1.03
N HIS A 524 11.71 -2.58 -0.27
CA HIS A 524 12.64 -1.94 -1.19
C HIS A 524 12.38 -0.44 -1.30
N PHE A 525 11.12 -0.03 -1.44
CA PHE A 525 10.74 1.39 -1.54
C PHE A 525 11.15 2.19 -0.30
N THR A 526 10.77 1.73 0.90
CA THR A 526 10.98 2.48 2.14
C THR A 526 12.46 2.53 2.54
N LEU A 527 13.22 1.44 2.34
CA LEU A 527 14.66 1.45 2.60
C LEU A 527 15.44 2.31 1.59
N ASN A 528 14.97 2.40 0.34
CA ASN A 528 15.55 3.29 -0.66
C ASN A 528 15.33 4.76 -0.28
N MET A 529 14.11 5.15 0.12
CA MET A 529 13.85 6.48 0.70
C MET A 529 14.68 6.77 1.95
N ALA A 530 14.89 5.78 2.83
CA ALA A 530 15.70 5.94 4.04
C ALA A 530 17.21 6.05 3.76
N TYR A 531 17.68 5.57 2.59
CA TYR A 531 19.05 5.75 2.13
C TYR A 531 19.23 7.13 1.45
N ASP A 532 18.37 7.45 0.48
CA ASP A 532 18.32 8.72 -0.24
C ASP A 532 16.89 9.07 -0.67
N ASN A 533 16.33 10.18 -0.16
CA ASN A 533 15.01 10.67 -0.54
C ASN A 533 15.02 11.77 -1.63
N THR A 534 16.19 12.16 -2.16
CA THR A 534 16.32 13.36 -3.02
C THR A 534 15.51 13.29 -4.31
N GLY A 535 15.26 12.08 -4.82
CA GLY A 535 14.42 11.78 -5.98
C GLY A 535 12.92 11.64 -5.69
N PHE A 536 12.48 11.74 -4.43
CA PHE A 536 11.10 11.50 -3.98
C PHE A 536 10.42 12.77 -3.43
N ARG A 537 10.54 13.89 -4.15
CA ARG A 537 10.01 15.19 -3.70
C ARG A 537 8.51 15.37 -3.94
N HIS A 538 7.95 14.61 -4.89
CA HIS A 538 6.56 14.64 -5.31
C HIS A 538 5.97 13.22 -5.32
N ALA A 539 4.66 13.10 -5.13
CA ALA A 539 3.96 11.82 -5.13
C ALA A 539 4.08 11.10 -6.49
N SER A 540 4.17 11.87 -7.58
CA SER A 540 4.42 11.35 -8.93
C SER A 540 5.75 10.58 -9.05
N ASN A 541 6.76 10.89 -8.22
CA ASN A 541 8.04 10.17 -8.23
C ASN A 541 7.88 8.71 -7.77
N VAL A 542 6.86 8.38 -6.97
CA VAL A 542 6.56 7.00 -6.53
C VAL A 542 6.20 6.11 -7.73
N THR A 543 5.43 6.64 -8.69
CA THR A 543 5.13 5.94 -9.95
C THR A 543 6.41 5.73 -10.77
N THR A 544 7.19 6.79 -11.00
CA THR A 544 8.46 6.70 -11.75
C THR A 544 9.44 5.71 -11.12
N TRP A 545 9.49 5.64 -9.78
CA TRP A 545 10.29 4.66 -9.06
C TRP A 545 9.82 3.23 -9.32
N LEU A 546 8.50 2.98 -9.29
CA LEU A 546 7.95 1.65 -9.51
C LEU A 546 8.13 1.16 -10.96
N ASP A 547 7.98 2.05 -11.95
CA ASP A 547 8.31 1.78 -13.36
C ASP A 547 9.79 1.38 -13.50
N THR A 548 10.68 2.11 -12.82
CA THR A 548 12.13 1.84 -12.80
C THR A 548 12.46 0.53 -12.10
N TRP A 549 11.80 0.23 -10.96
CA TRP A 549 11.94 -1.03 -10.24
C TRP A 549 11.50 -2.21 -11.09
N ALA A 550 10.36 -2.10 -11.78
CA ALA A 550 9.86 -3.14 -12.67
C ALA A 550 10.82 -3.36 -13.86
N ALA A 551 11.34 -2.28 -14.46
CA ALA A 551 12.34 -2.37 -15.53
C ALA A 551 13.65 -3.05 -15.07
N LYS A 552 14.17 -2.69 -13.88
CA LYS A 552 15.36 -3.33 -13.28
C LYS A 552 15.12 -4.80 -12.91
N THR A 553 13.91 -5.15 -12.48
CA THR A 553 13.57 -6.50 -11.99
C THR A 553 13.24 -7.47 -13.12
N PHE A 554 12.49 -7.03 -14.14
CA PHE A 554 11.93 -7.90 -15.17
C PHE A 554 12.41 -7.58 -16.60
N GLY A 555 13.12 -6.47 -16.79
CA GLY A 555 13.53 -5.97 -18.10
C GLY A 555 12.38 -5.24 -18.78
N MET A 556 12.68 -4.35 -19.73
CA MET A 556 11.65 -3.53 -20.36
C MET A 556 10.61 -4.34 -21.14
N GLY A 557 11.07 -5.40 -21.82
CA GLY A 557 10.25 -6.21 -22.73
C GLY A 557 9.90 -5.50 -24.04
N PRO A 558 9.46 -6.23 -25.07
CA PRO A 558 9.17 -5.67 -26.39
C PRO A 558 7.91 -4.79 -26.46
N ASN A 559 6.96 -4.93 -25.53
CA ASN A 559 5.70 -4.17 -25.47
C ASN A 559 5.54 -3.38 -24.16
N ASN A 560 6.66 -3.01 -23.53
CA ASN A 560 6.71 -2.35 -22.23
C ASN A 560 6.06 -3.18 -21.09
N GLU A 561 6.32 -4.48 -21.07
CA GLU A 561 5.83 -5.41 -20.05
C GLU A 561 6.19 -4.95 -18.62
N HIS A 562 7.31 -4.24 -18.44
CA HIS A 562 7.63 -3.59 -17.16
C HIS A 562 6.60 -2.56 -16.67
N LEU A 563 6.02 -1.75 -17.56
CA LEU A 563 4.99 -0.76 -17.20
C LEU A 563 3.67 -1.46 -16.84
N LYS A 564 3.35 -2.58 -17.50
CA LYS A 564 2.21 -3.43 -17.14
C LYS A 564 2.42 -4.09 -15.76
N VAL A 565 3.64 -4.53 -15.45
CA VAL A 565 4.00 -5.01 -14.10
C VAL A 565 3.85 -3.90 -13.06
N ALA A 566 4.33 -2.68 -13.34
CA ALA A 566 4.19 -1.53 -12.45
C ALA A 566 2.71 -1.13 -12.23
N GLU A 567 1.88 -1.13 -13.30
CA GLU A 567 0.42 -0.92 -13.22
C GLU A 567 -0.23 -1.95 -12.28
N VAL A 568 0.11 -3.24 -12.43
CA VAL A 568 -0.43 -4.32 -11.58
C VAL A 568 0.05 -4.19 -10.13
N VAL A 569 1.33 -3.95 -9.88
CA VAL A 569 1.89 -3.84 -8.52
C VAL A 569 1.33 -2.62 -7.78
N ARG A 570 1.21 -1.47 -8.45
CA ARG A 570 0.53 -0.29 -7.90
C ARG A 570 -0.94 -0.59 -7.63
N GLY A 571 -1.61 -1.22 -8.59
CA GLY A 571 -3.02 -1.57 -8.54
C GLY A 571 -3.38 -2.46 -7.35
N TYR A 572 -2.77 -3.65 -7.20
CA TYR A 572 -3.13 -4.54 -6.10
C TYR A 572 -2.74 -3.94 -4.74
N SER A 573 -1.63 -3.20 -4.67
CA SER A 573 -1.17 -2.58 -3.41
C SER A 573 -2.15 -1.51 -2.93
N TRP A 574 -2.67 -0.68 -3.85
CA TRP A 574 -3.74 0.26 -3.56
C TRP A 574 -5.04 -0.46 -3.19
N LEU A 575 -5.52 -1.41 -4.01
CA LEU A 575 -6.80 -2.09 -3.78
C LEU A 575 -6.82 -2.87 -2.44
N ASN A 576 -5.71 -3.51 -2.05
CA ASN A 576 -5.54 -4.15 -0.74
C ASN A 576 -5.40 -3.15 0.42
N SER A 577 -4.94 -1.93 0.15
CA SER A 577 -4.85 -0.88 1.18
C SER A 577 -6.22 -0.24 1.48
N ARG A 578 -7.16 -0.24 0.52
CA ARG A 578 -8.51 0.33 0.70
C ARG A 578 -9.21 -0.23 1.93
N ILE A 579 -9.27 -1.55 2.04
CA ILE A 579 -9.73 -2.32 3.20
C ILE A 579 -8.82 -3.56 3.25
N LYS A 580 -8.16 -3.81 4.38
CA LYS A 580 -7.23 -4.95 4.55
C LYS A 580 -7.97 -6.28 4.27
N PRO A 581 -7.36 -7.27 3.57
CA PRO A 581 -8.00 -8.54 3.23
C PRO A 581 -8.71 -9.23 4.39
N GLU A 582 -8.10 -9.25 5.57
CA GLU A 582 -8.62 -9.88 6.80
C GLU A 582 -9.80 -9.13 7.45
N ILE A 583 -10.17 -7.96 6.93
CA ILE A 583 -11.34 -7.13 7.30
C ILE A 583 -12.50 -7.31 6.29
N VAL A 584 -12.18 -7.63 5.03
CA VAL A 584 -13.18 -7.82 3.96
C VAL A 584 -14.11 -8.99 4.30
N ASN A 585 -15.41 -8.79 4.10
CA ASN A 585 -16.45 -9.80 4.30
C ASN A 585 -17.64 -9.54 3.35
N SER A 586 -18.66 -10.39 3.40
CA SER A 586 -19.84 -10.32 2.53
C SER A 586 -20.67 -9.03 2.59
N THR A 587 -20.44 -8.16 3.58
CA THR A 587 -21.10 -6.86 3.74
C THR A 587 -20.20 -5.65 3.44
N THR A 588 -18.91 -5.85 3.16
CA THR A 588 -17.95 -4.74 2.90
C THR A 588 -18.27 -3.97 1.62
N TRP A 589 -18.68 -4.66 0.55
CA TRP A 589 -19.01 -4.04 -0.73
C TRP A 589 -20.50 -4.23 -1.03
N SER A 590 -21.24 -3.13 -1.18
CA SER A 590 -22.68 -3.19 -1.40
C SER A 590 -23.01 -3.84 -2.74
N VAL A 591 -23.79 -4.91 -2.66
CA VAL A 591 -24.37 -5.64 -3.80
C VAL A 591 -25.71 -5.07 -4.26
N VAL A 592 -26.15 -3.94 -3.69
CA VAL A 592 -27.45 -3.29 -4.00
C VAL A 592 -27.36 -1.79 -4.28
N SER A 593 -26.31 -1.10 -3.84
CA SER A 593 -26.19 0.37 -3.90
C SER A 593 -25.01 0.81 -4.76
N HIS A 594 -25.25 1.82 -5.61
CA HIS A 594 -24.23 2.52 -6.41
C HIS A 594 -23.30 1.64 -7.27
N ALA A 595 -23.73 0.41 -7.60
CA ALA A 595 -22.91 -0.61 -8.24
C ALA A 595 -21.53 -0.83 -7.58
N GLU A 596 -21.45 -0.66 -6.24
CA GLU A 596 -20.18 -0.68 -5.50
C GLU A 596 -19.41 -2.00 -5.68
N ALA A 597 -20.08 -3.14 -5.50
CA ALA A 597 -19.50 -4.45 -5.73
C ALA A 597 -19.02 -4.65 -7.19
N GLU A 598 -19.77 -4.16 -8.19
CA GLU A 598 -19.35 -4.23 -9.59
C GLU A 598 -18.14 -3.34 -9.88
N SER A 599 -18.09 -2.14 -9.30
CA SER A 599 -16.96 -1.21 -9.41
C SER A 599 -15.69 -1.78 -8.76
N VAL A 600 -15.79 -2.42 -7.60
CA VAL A 600 -14.63 -3.09 -6.97
C VAL A 600 -14.15 -4.26 -7.82
N LEU A 601 -15.05 -5.09 -8.35
CA LEU A 601 -14.68 -6.18 -9.24
C LEU A 601 -14.11 -5.71 -10.59
N SER A 602 -14.54 -4.58 -11.13
CA SER A 602 -14.00 -4.08 -12.40
C SER A 602 -12.51 -3.70 -12.29
N HIS A 603 -12.10 -3.07 -11.17
CA HIS A 603 -10.69 -2.79 -10.90
C HIS A 603 -9.87 -4.07 -10.77
N TRP A 604 -10.35 -5.06 -10.00
CA TRP A 604 -9.66 -6.36 -9.90
C TRP A 604 -9.59 -7.10 -11.24
N ASN A 605 -10.69 -7.16 -12.00
CA ASN A 605 -10.73 -7.79 -13.31
C ASN A 605 -9.77 -7.13 -14.31
N ARG A 606 -9.56 -5.81 -14.24
CA ARG A 606 -8.55 -5.11 -15.04
C ARG A 606 -7.14 -5.61 -14.72
N LEU A 607 -6.78 -5.79 -13.45
CA LEU A 607 -5.46 -6.30 -13.08
C LEU A 607 -5.31 -7.78 -13.45
N VAL A 608 -6.35 -8.58 -13.21
CA VAL A 608 -6.38 -10.00 -13.60
C VAL A 608 -6.19 -10.16 -15.11
N SER A 609 -6.83 -9.36 -15.96
CA SER A 609 -6.64 -9.47 -17.42
C SER A 609 -5.21 -9.09 -17.86
N ILE A 610 -4.58 -8.09 -17.27
CA ILE A 610 -3.15 -7.79 -17.53
C ILE A 610 -2.27 -9.00 -17.11
N VAL A 611 -2.57 -9.62 -15.96
CA VAL A 611 -1.80 -10.77 -15.48
C VAL A 611 -2.01 -12.00 -16.36
N GLU A 612 -3.25 -12.43 -16.59
CA GLU A 612 -3.59 -13.67 -17.31
C GLU A 612 -3.39 -13.56 -18.83
N ASP A 613 -3.80 -12.45 -19.46
CA ASP A 613 -3.80 -12.32 -20.94
C ASP A 613 -2.48 -11.78 -21.50
N ASP A 614 -1.79 -10.87 -20.79
CA ASP A 614 -0.56 -10.22 -21.25
C ASP A 614 0.71 -10.81 -20.61
N LEU A 615 0.79 -10.82 -19.27
CA LEU A 615 2.05 -11.03 -18.57
C LEU A 615 2.40 -12.50 -18.32
N MET A 616 1.42 -13.35 -17.96
CA MET A 616 1.65 -14.78 -17.80
C MET A 616 2.18 -15.43 -19.09
N PRO A 617 1.60 -15.20 -20.30
CA PRO A 617 2.15 -15.73 -21.55
C PRO A 617 3.59 -15.29 -21.84
N TYR A 618 3.95 -14.06 -21.48
CA TYR A 618 5.32 -13.53 -21.63
C TYR A 618 6.30 -14.20 -20.67
N PHE A 619 5.97 -14.31 -19.37
CA PHE A 619 6.90 -14.82 -18.36
C PHE A 619 6.93 -16.35 -18.21
N HIS A 620 5.91 -17.10 -18.65
CA HIS A 620 5.76 -18.53 -18.35
C HIS A 620 6.98 -19.39 -18.71
N ASN A 621 7.63 -19.10 -19.85
CA ASN A 621 8.82 -19.81 -20.32
C ASN A 621 10.14 -19.05 -20.03
N SER A 622 10.09 -17.99 -19.23
CA SER A 622 11.25 -17.16 -18.88
C SER A 622 11.92 -17.66 -17.58
N PRO A 623 13.23 -17.40 -17.37
CA PRO A 623 13.89 -17.63 -16.08
C PRO A 623 13.22 -16.88 -14.91
N ASN A 624 12.54 -15.77 -15.19
CA ASN A 624 11.85 -14.93 -14.21
C ASN A 624 10.40 -15.37 -13.92
N TRP A 625 9.95 -16.53 -14.40
CA TRP A 625 8.61 -17.06 -14.08
C TRP A 625 8.32 -17.07 -12.57
N HIS A 626 9.22 -17.60 -11.74
CA HIS A 626 9.02 -17.65 -10.29
C HIS A 626 8.96 -16.26 -9.65
N ALA A 627 9.83 -15.34 -10.08
CA ALA A 627 9.84 -13.95 -9.61
C ALA A 627 8.55 -13.23 -9.96
N PHE A 628 8.11 -13.35 -11.21
CA PHE A 628 6.86 -12.77 -11.70
C PHE A 628 5.64 -13.37 -10.99
N TYR A 629 5.62 -14.69 -10.77
CA TYR A 629 4.49 -15.32 -10.09
C TYR A 629 4.35 -14.83 -8.65
N GLN A 630 5.45 -14.79 -7.89
CA GLN A 630 5.40 -14.43 -6.47
C GLN A 630 5.23 -12.92 -6.21
N LEU A 631 5.80 -12.06 -7.05
CA LEU A 631 5.74 -10.59 -6.89
C LEU A 631 4.54 -9.94 -7.58
N VAL A 632 3.90 -10.60 -8.55
CA VAL A 632 2.86 -9.97 -9.41
C VAL A 632 1.62 -10.84 -9.54
N THR A 633 1.76 -12.11 -9.93
CA THR A 633 0.61 -12.99 -10.21
C THR A 633 -0.17 -13.32 -8.95
N TYR A 634 0.48 -13.91 -7.94
CA TYR A 634 -0.21 -14.38 -6.73
C TYR A 634 -0.90 -13.25 -5.96
N PRO A 635 -0.26 -12.09 -5.67
CA PRO A 635 -0.94 -10.99 -4.99
C PRO A 635 -2.17 -10.46 -5.73
N THR A 636 -2.14 -10.49 -7.07
CA THR A 636 -3.28 -10.07 -7.89
C THR A 636 -4.41 -11.09 -7.87
N LEU A 637 -4.11 -12.36 -8.17
CA LEU A 637 -5.12 -13.41 -8.28
C LEU A 637 -5.75 -13.75 -6.93
N ALA A 638 -4.97 -13.81 -5.85
CA ALA A 638 -5.46 -14.16 -4.52
C ALA A 638 -6.40 -13.08 -3.97
N SER A 639 -6.01 -11.81 -4.01
CA SER A 639 -6.87 -10.71 -3.56
C SER A 639 -8.11 -10.51 -4.44
N ALA A 640 -8.00 -10.71 -5.76
CA ALA A 640 -9.16 -10.69 -6.66
C ALA A 640 -10.13 -11.84 -6.35
N ASN A 641 -9.62 -13.06 -6.12
CA ASN A 641 -10.41 -14.22 -5.72
C ASN A 641 -11.13 -13.99 -4.39
N LEU A 642 -10.45 -13.46 -3.37
CA LEU A 642 -11.01 -13.13 -2.07
C LEU A 642 -12.19 -12.14 -2.19
N ASN A 643 -12.00 -11.03 -2.92
CA ASN A 643 -13.06 -10.05 -3.14
C ASN A 643 -14.24 -10.64 -3.93
N LYS A 644 -13.98 -11.43 -4.98
CA LYS A 644 -15.02 -12.15 -5.76
C LYS A 644 -15.77 -13.16 -4.89
N MET A 645 -15.08 -13.82 -3.95
CA MET A 645 -15.68 -14.77 -3.01
C MET A 645 -16.63 -14.07 -2.04
N HIS A 646 -16.20 -13.02 -1.34
CA HIS A 646 -17.06 -12.31 -0.39
C HIS A 646 -18.25 -11.63 -1.09
N ILE A 647 -18.07 -11.08 -2.29
CA ILE A 647 -19.19 -10.56 -3.10
C ILE A 647 -20.15 -11.68 -3.54
N ALA A 648 -19.65 -12.88 -3.86
CA ALA A 648 -20.51 -14.03 -4.12
C ALA A 648 -21.29 -14.47 -2.87
N VAL A 649 -20.72 -14.41 -1.67
CA VAL A 649 -21.45 -14.60 -0.40
C VAL A 649 -22.51 -13.51 -0.19
N GLY A 650 -22.17 -12.24 -0.43
CA GLY A 650 -23.12 -11.12 -0.34
C GLY A 650 -24.32 -11.29 -1.27
N ARG A 651 -24.07 -11.69 -2.53
CA ARG A 651 -25.11 -12.04 -3.52
C ARG A 651 -25.90 -13.29 -3.14
N ASN A 652 -25.25 -14.31 -2.56
CA ASN A 652 -25.93 -15.50 -2.03
C ASN A 652 -26.92 -15.14 -0.91
N ASN A 653 -26.48 -14.34 0.07
CA ASN A 653 -27.31 -13.88 1.18
C ASN A 653 -28.49 -13.02 0.69
N LEU A 654 -28.25 -12.11 -0.26
CA LEU A 654 -29.30 -11.32 -0.90
C LEU A 654 -30.32 -12.20 -1.64
N ALA A 655 -29.86 -13.12 -2.50
CA ALA A 655 -30.72 -14.02 -3.26
C ALA A 655 -31.55 -14.96 -2.36
N GLY A 656 -30.98 -15.42 -1.25
CA GLY A 656 -31.68 -16.19 -0.22
C GLY A 656 -32.79 -15.38 0.45
N ALA A 657 -32.51 -14.15 0.87
CA ALA A 657 -33.51 -13.23 1.44
C ALA A 657 -34.63 -12.87 0.44
N GLN A 658 -34.32 -12.87 -0.87
CA GLN A 658 -35.26 -12.66 -1.96
C GLN A 658 -36.03 -13.95 -2.37
N SER A 659 -35.71 -15.09 -1.75
CA SER A 659 -36.23 -16.43 -2.09
C SER A 659 -36.08 -16.75 -3.58
N LYS A 660 -34.85 -16.65 -4.08
CA LYS A 660 -34.47 -17.00 -5.46
C LYS A 660 -33.57 -18.23 -5.48
N ASN A 661 -33.81 -19.13 -6.44
CA ASN A 661 -32.96 -20.29 -6.69
C ASN A 661 -31.48 -19.91 -6.87
N SER A 662 -31.21 -18.71 -7.40
CA SER A 662 -29.86 -18.17 -7.63
C SER A 662 -28.97 -18.11 -6.40
N ALA A 663 -29.53 -18.16 -5.18
CA ALA A 663 -28.74 -18.39 -3.98
C ALA A 663 -27.88 -19.66 -4.11
N ASN A 664 -28.40 -20.75 -4.67
CA ASN A 664 -27.69 -22.01 -4.84
C ASN A 664 -26.51 -21.90 -5.81
N HIS A 665 -26.65 -21.13 -6.90
CA HIS A 665 -25.53 -20.82 -7.80
C HIS A 665 -24.44 -20.01 -7.07
N TRP A 666 -24.82 -18.91 -6.41
CA TRP A 666 -23.86 -18.08 -5.67
C TRP A 666 -23.16 -18.84 -4.53
N ALA A 667 -23.86 -19.76 -3.86
CA ALA A 667 -23.27 -20.65 -2.85
C ALA A 667 -22.26 -21.65 -3.45
N ARG A 668 -22.57 -22.23 -4.63
CA ARG A 668 -21.63 -23.10 -5.35
C ARG A 668 -20.40 -22.32 -5.82
N LEU A 669 -20.59 -21.09 -6.33
CA LEU A 669 -19.50 -20.20 -6.72
C LEU A 669 -18.61 -19.84 -5.52
N ALA A 670 -19.17 -19.36 -4.40
CA ALA A 670 -18.41 -19.03 -3.20
C ALA A 670 -17.56 -20.22 -2.70
N ARG A 671 -18.12 -21.44 -2.68
CA ARG A 671 -17.36 -22.66 -2.34
C ARG A 671 -16.24 -22.99 -3.34
N SER A 672 -16.43 -22.69 -4.63
CA SER A 672 -15.40 -22.89 -5.64
C SER A 672 -14.24 -21.88 -5.50
N LEU A 673 -14.54 -20.62 -5.19
CA LEU A 673 -13.54 -19.56 -4.97
C LEU A 673 -12.77 -19.80 -3.65
N PHE A 674 -13.44 -20.27 -2.59
CA PHE A 674 -12.79 -20.72 -1.36
C PHE A 674 -11.82 -21.90 -1.59
N LYS A 675 -12.18 -22.85 -2.47
CA LYS A 675 -11.25 -23.91 -2.90
C LYS A 675 -10.11 -23.35 -3.76
N HIS A 676 -10.40 -22.40 -4.64
CA HIS A 676 -9.40 -21.82 -5.54
C HIS A 676 -8.32 -21.03 -4.79
N ASP A 677 -8.67 -20.38 -3.67
CA ASP A 677 -7.69 -19.77 -2.77
C ASP A 677 -6.60 -20.76 -2.31
N GLN A 678 -7.05 -21.96 -1.90
CA GLN A 678 -6.14 -23.05 -1.51
C GLN A 678 -5.27 -23.53 -2.68
N GLU A 679 -5.79 -23.52 -3.91
CA GLU A 679 -5.05 -23.87 -5.12
C GLU A 679 -3.98 -22.82 -5.46
N LEU A 680 -4.31 -21.52 -5.36
CA LEU A 680 -3.36 -20.42 -5.53
C LEU A 680 -2.24 -20.49 -4.49
N THR A 681 -2.59 -20.78 -3.24
CA THR A 681 -1.65 -20.98 -2.12
C THR A 681 -0.71 -22.16 -2.39
N GLN A 682 -1.24 -23.30 -2.86
CA GLN A 682 -0.41 -24.45 -3.25
C GLN A 682 0.51 -24.13 -4.45
N ALA A 683 0.02 -23.38 -5.43
CA ALA A 683 0.83 -22.95 -6.57
C ALA A 683 2.02 -22.08 -6.11
N TYR A 684 1.81 -21.12 -5.21
CA TYR A 684 2.90 -20.34 -4.61
C TYR A 684 3.89 -21.23 -3.84
N HIS A 685 3.39 -22.16 -3.03
CA HIS A 685 4.25 -23.08 -2.26
C HIS A 685 5.06 -24.01 -3.16
N SER A 686 4.65 -24.25 -4.41
CA SER A 686 5.36 -25.11 -5.36
C SER A 686 6.55 -24.45 -6.07
N LEU A 687 6.61 -23.12 -6.08
CA LEU A 687 7.62 -22.33 -6.80
C LEU A 687 9.05 -22.73 -6.41
N GLY A 688 9.97 -22.72 -7.38
CA GLY A 688 11.38 -23.02 -7.12
C GLY A 688 11.63 -24.45 -6.60
N ASN A 689 10.79 -25.42 -6.98
CA ASN A 689 10.76 -26.78 -6.43
C ASN A 689 10.48 -26.81 -4.91
N GLY A 690 9.50 -26.03 -4.47
CA GLY A 690 9.10 -25.95 -3.07
C GLY A 690 9.88 -24.92 -2.24
N LYS A 691 10.69 -24.05 -2.85
CA LYS A 691 11.55 -23.07 -2.14
C LYS A 691 10.78 -22.15 -1.20
N TRP A 692 9.50 -21.87 -1.50
CA TRP A 692 8.64 -20.98 -0.73
C TRP A 692 7.46 -21.71 -0.06
N GLN A 693 7.62 -23.01 0.19
CA GLN A 693 6.64 -23.79 0.95
C GLN A 693 6.40 -23.14 2.31
N HIS A 694 5.13 -23.08 2.74
CA HIS A 694 4.65 -22.41 3.96
C HIS A 694 4.56 -20.88 3.93
N MET A 695 5.20 -20.15 3.02
CA MET A 695 5.18 -18.67 3.07
C MET A 695 3.76 -18.09 2.98
N MET A 696 2.87 -18.69 2.18
CA MET A 696 1.45 -18.32 2.13
C MET A 696 0.58 -19.22 3.02
N SER A 697 0.97 -19.49 4.28
CA SER A 697 0.20 -20.38 5.18
C SER A 697 -0.58 -19.67 6.29
N GLN A 698 -0.58 -18.34 6.28
CA GLN A 698 -1.33 -17.51 7.21
C GLN A 698 -2.85 -17.60 6.95
N PRO A 699 -3.66 -18.02 7.94
CA PRO A 699 -5.12 -17.94 7.84
C PRO A 699 -5.59 -16.48 7.80
N HIS A 700 -6.48 -16.18 6.86
CA HIS A 700 -6.92 -14.82 6.52
C HIS A 700 -8.45 -14.70 6.33
N MET A 701 -9.19 -15.82 6.33
CA MET A 701 -10.66 -15.84 6.21
C MET A 701 -11.38 -16.30 7.49
N GLY A 702 -12.36 -15.52 7.98
CA GLY A 702 -13.27 -15.93 9.05
C GLY A 702 -12.92 -15.44 10.47
N SER A 703 -12.07 -14.43 10.60
CA SER A 703 -11.61 -13.81 11.85
C SER A 703 -12.77 -13.36 12.77
N GLN A 704 -12.88 -13.93 13.98
CA GLN A 704 -13.99 -13.64 14.93
C GLN A 704 -13.70 -12.48 15.90
N CYS A 705 -12.44 -12.13 16.09
CA CYS A 705 -12.00 -10.97 16.89
C CYS A 705 -10.79 -10.33 16.19
N TRP A 706 -10.08 -9.41 16.85
CA TRP A 706 -8.89 -8.78 16.28
C TRP A 706 -7.84 -9.80 15.78
N GLN A 707 -7.77 -10.97 16.40
CA GLN A 707 -6.80 -12.01 16.08
C GLN A 707 -7.22 -12.88 14.87
N GLN A 708 -6.22 -13.40 14.17
CA GLN A 708 -6.35 -14.39 13.10
C GLN A 708 -7.17 -15.64 13.51
N PRO A 709 -7.90 -16.27 12.57
CA PRO A 709 -8.56 -17.55 12.83
C PRO A 709 -7.51 -18.67 12.87
N MET A 710 -7.86 -19.82 13.48
CA MET A 710 -6.92 -20.96 13.55
C MET A 710 -6.78 -21.71 12.23
N ARG A 711 -7.74 -21.55 11.31
CA ARG A 711 -7.81 -22.02 9.93
C ARG A 711 -8.80 -21.14 9.17
N ASP A 712 -8.66 -21.07 7.85
CA ASP A 712 -9.62 -20.37 7.00
C ASP A 712 -11.02 -20.96 7.08
N MET A 713 -12.02 -20.09 7.17
CA MET A 713 -13.42 -20.44 7.29
C MET A 713 -14.27 -19.54 6.39
N LEU A 714 -14.99 -20.16 5.44
CA LEU A 714 -15.98 -19.48 4.63
C LEU A 714 -17.18 -19.04 5.49
N GLU A 715 -17.72 -17.85 5.18
CA GLU A 715 -18.94 -17.33 5.78
C GLU A 715 -20.16 -18.26 5.56
N PRO A 716 -21.21 -18.18 6.41
CA PRO A 716 -22.45 -18.94 6.21
C PRO A 716 -23.08 -18.68 4.84
N LEU A 717 -23.58 -19.74 4.21
CA LEU A 717 -24.24 -19.70 2.90
C LEU A 717 -25.72 -20.06 3.01
N ALA A 718 -26.57 -19.28 2.37
CA ALA A 718 -27.96 -19.64 2.13
C ALA A 718 -28.08 -20.71 1.03
N PHE A 719 -28.96 -21.69 1.23
CA PHE A 719 -29.39 -22.61 0.18
C PHE A 719 -30.92 -22.61 0.11
N MET A 720 -31.48 -22.40 -1.08
CA MET A 720 -32.90 -22.52 -1.32
C MET A 720 -33.27 -23.97 -1.58
N GLN A 721 -34.29 -24.46 -0.88
CA GLN A 721 -35.00 -25.68 -1.26
C GLN A 721 -35.71 -25.41 -2.59
N VAL A 722 -35.36 -26.16 -3.63
CA VAL A 722 -36.00 -26.10 -4.94
C VAL A 722 -36.94 -27.29 -5.04
N GLU A 723 -38.24 -27.02 -5.04
CA GLU A 723 -39.28 -28.05 -5.08
C GLU A 723 -39.60 -28.43 -6.52
N ASP A 724 -39.67 -29.75 -6.76
CA ASP A 724 -40.01 -30.34 -8.06
C ASP A 724 -41.39 -31.01 -7.97
N GLU A 725 -42.39 -30.18 -7.63
CA GLU A 725 -43.79 -30.58 -7.47
C GLU A 725 -44.70 -29.71 -8.34
N GLU A 726 -45.76 -30.31 -8.89
CA GLU A 726 -46.79 -29.62 -9.68
C GLU A 726 -47.57 -28.56 -8.85
N TRP A 727 -47.52 -28.68 -7.52
CA TRP A 727 -48.19 -27.83 -6.55
C TRP A 727 -47.21 -27.45 -5.44
N PRO A 728 -46.27 -26.51 -5.70
CA PRO A 728 -45.20 -26.18 -4.75
C PRO A 728 -45.76 -25.65 -3.43
N ASN A 729 -45.17 -26.09 -2.32
CA ASN A 729 -45.57 -25.77 -0.93
C ASN A 729 -45.03 -24.40 -0.50
N THR A 730 -45.24 -23.39 -1.34
CA THR A 730 -44.65 -22.06 -1.21
C THR A 730 -45.69 -21.00 -0.81
N ALA A 731 -45.26 -20.03 0.00
CA ALA A 731 -46.09 -18.87 0.38
C ALA A 731 -46.26 -17.84 -0.75
N LEU A 732 -45.76 -18.15 -1.95
CA LEU A 732 -45.54 -17.22 -3.06
C LEU A 732 -46.50 -17.50 -4.21
N GLY A 733 -47.15 -16.46 -4.75
CA GLY A 733 -48.12 -16.60 -5.84
C GLY A 733 -47.54 -16.76 -7.26
N SER A 734 -46.23 -17.03 -7.39
CA SER A 734 -45.54 -17.18 -8.69
C SER A 734 -44.15 -17.80 -8.52
N ASN A 735 -43.70 -18.58 -9.50
CA ASN A 735 -42.31 -19.03 -9.61
C ASN A 735 -41.33 -17.99 -10.17
N LEU A 736 -41.83 -16.87 -10.70
CA LEU A 736 -40.97 -15.78 -11.15
C LEU A 736 -40.53 -14.91 -9.97
N ARG A 737 -39.24 -14.52 -9.93
CA ARG A 737 -38.70 -13.53 -9.00
C ARG A 737 -38.12 -12.35 -9.75
N VAL A 738 -38.53 -11.14 -9.38
CA VAL A 738 -38.08 -9.87 -9.96
C VAL A 738 -37.53 -8.99 -8.84
N SER A 739 -36.29 -8.53 -8.94
CA SER A 739 -35.69 -7.54 -8.04
C SER A 739 -35.15 -6.35 -8.86
N VAL A 740 -34.94 -5.20 -8.22
CA VAL A 740 -34.56 -3.95 -8.89
C VAL A 740 -33.35 -3.30 -8.22
N ASP A 741 -32.49 -2.65 -9.02
CA ASP A 741 -31.32 -1.91 -8.50
C ASP A 741 -31.72 -0.89 -7.42
N GLY A 742 -30.92 -0.82 -6.35
CA GLY A 742 -31.19 0.04 -5.20
C GLY A 742 -32.17 -0.55 -4.17
N SER A 743 -32.64 -1.79 -4.32
CA SER A 743 -33.53 -2.45 -3.35
C SER A 743 -33.06 -3.86 -2.98
N MET A 744 -33.26 -4.23 -1.71
CA MET A 744 -33.13 -5.62 -1.24
C MET A 744 -34.41 -6.43 -1.48
N GLY A 745 -35.53 -5.80 -1.84
CA GLY A 745 -36.83 -6.45 -2.07
C GLY A 745 -36.88 -7.31 -3.34
N ALA A 746 -37.84 -8.23 -3.38
CA ALA A 746 -38.18 -9.01 -4.57
C ALA A 746 -39.70 -9.16 -4.71
N TRP A 747 -40.17 -9.27 -5.95
CA TRP A 747 -41.58 -9.34 -6.34
C TRP A 747 -41.85 -10.58 -7.21
N PRO A 748 -43.06 -11.16 -7.16
CA PRO A 748 -44.14 -10.82 -6.22
C PRO A 748 -43.84 -11.37 -4.82
N GLY A 749 -44.17 -10.59 -3.80
CA GLY A 749 -43.89 -10.92 -2.41
C GLY A 749 -43.88 -9.65 -1.57
N ASP A 750 -44.18 -9.85 -0.28
CA ASP A 750 -44.23 -8.78 0.70
C ASP A 750 -43.15 -9.02 1.75
N ASN A 751 -42.22 -8.07 1.89
CA ASN A 751 -41.27 -8.02 3.00
C ASN A 751 -40.89 -6.56 3.33
N GLN A 752 -40.17 -6.38 4.44
CA GLN A 752 -39.75 -5.07 4.96
C GLN A 752 -38.88 -4.22 3.99
N TYR A 753 -38.30 -4.84 2.95
CA TYR A 753 -37.50 -4.18 1.91
C TYR A 753 -38.33 -3.81 0.67
N ASN A 754 -39.49 -4.42 0.46
CA ASN A 754 -40.46 -4.00 -0.56
C ASN A 754 -41.25 -2.77 -0.10
N CYS A 755 -41.68 -2.75 1.17
CA CYS A 755 -42.39 -1.61 1.77
C CYS A 755 -42.32 -1.60 3.31
N LYS A 756 -42.51 -0.42 3.91
CA LYS A 756 -42.38 -0.17 5.36
C LYS A 756 -43.26 -1.08 6.24
N ASP A 757 -44.50 -1.31 5.82
CA ASP A 757 -45.46 -2.08 6.61
C ASP A 757 -45.24 -3.60 6.45
N GLY A 758 -44.47 -4.03 5.44
CA GLY A 758 -44.11 -5.43 5.20
C GLY A 758 -45.24 -6.31 4.64
N TYR A 759 -46.36 -5.71 4.22
CA TYR A 759 -47.50 -6.37 3.56
C TYR A 759 -48.26 -5.39 2.65
N ASN A 760 -48.98 -5.90 1.64
CA ASN A 760 -49.63 -5.12 0.58
C ASN A 760 -48.65 -4.17 -0.14
N CYS A 761 -47.42 -4.60 -0.39
CA CYS A 761 -46.40 -3.73 -0.95
C CYS A 761 -46.72 -3.37 -2.43
N PRO A 762 -46.41 -2.14 -2.85
CA PRO A 762 -46.68 -1.68 -4.22
C PRO A 762 -45.74 -2.33 -5.23
N ASP A 763 -46.06 -2.12 -6.52
CA ASP A 763 -45.16 -2.38 -7.64
C ASP A 763 -43.78 -1.72 -7.42
N PRO A 764 -42.67 -2.38 -7.83
CA PRO A 764 -41.32 -1.88 -7.64
C PRO A 764 -41.06 -0.57 -8.41
N ASN A 765 -40.30 0.33 -7.78
CA ASN A 765 -39.82 1.56 -8.39
C ASN A 765 -38.29 1.57 -8.31
N LEU A 766 -37.64 1.79 -9.44
CA LEU A 766 -36.19 2.02 -9.50
C LEU A 766 -35.84 3.39 -8.92
N ARG A 767 -34.60 3.53 -8.45
CA ARG A 767 -34.05 4.85 -8.11
C ARG A 767 -34.15 5.77 -9.33
N VAL A 768 -34.60 7.01 -9.11
CA VAL A 768 -34.68 8.06 -10.16
C VAL A 768 -33.35 8.12 -10.90
N LEU A 769 -33.38 8.33 -12.22
CA LEU A 769 -32.16 8.53 -13.02
C LEU A 769 -32.03 10.00 -13.41
N GLY A 770 -30.98 10.66 -12.94
CA GLY A 770 -30.59 11.98 -13.41
C GLY A 770 -29.54 11.89 -14.52
N LYS A 771 -29.58 12.83 -15.48
CA LYS A 771 -28.55 12.99 -16.52
C LYS A 771 -27.11 13.09 -16.01
N TYR A 772 -26.93 13.49 -14.74
CA TYR A 772 -25.63 13.70 -14.09
C TYR A 772 -25.32 12.69 -12.98
N ASP A 773 -26.11 11.62 -12.82
CA ASP A 773 -25.76 10.55 -11.87
C ASP A 773 -24.44 9.88 -12.29
N GLY A 774 -23.53 9.67 -11.34
CA GLY A 774 -22.29 8.93 -11.59
C GLY A 774 -22.52 7.45 -11.96
N ASP A 775 -23.68 6.89 -11.58
CA ASP A 775 -24.18 5.60 -12.06
C ASP A 775 -25.40 5.80 -12.97
N GLN A 776 -25.17 5.67 -14.28
CA GLN A 776 -26.22 5.74 -15.31
C GLN A 776 -26.94 4.39 -15.53
N SER A 777 -26.52 3.31 -14.85
CA SER A 777 -27.09 1.98 -15.03
C SER A 777 -28.37 1.83 -14.21
N ARG A 778 -29.39 1.18 -14.78
CA ARG A 778 -30.55 0.68 -14.03
C ARG A 778 -30.87 -0.72 -14.54
N ARG A 779 -30.94 -1.69 -13.64
CA ARG A 779 -31.16 -3.10 -13.95
C ARG A 779 -32.36 -3.65 -13.18
N VAL A 780 -33.01 -4.63 -13.79
CA VAL A 780 -34.04 -5.47 -13.19
C VAL A 780 -33.55 -6.92 -13.29
N SER A 781 -33.34 -7.58 -12.16
CA SER A 781 -32.91 -8.99 -12.15
C SER A 781 -34.12 -9.91 -12.09
N VAL A 782 -34.16 -10.90 -12.98
CA VAL A 782 -35.26 -11.87 -13.12
C VAL A 782 -34.71 -13.29 -12.92
N GLY A 783 -35.29 -14.06 -12.00
CA GLY A 783 -34.89 -15.44 -11.70
C GLY A 783 -36.08 -16.33 -11.32
N ALA A 784 -35.79 -17.58 -10.99
CA ALA A 784 -36.79 -18.55 -10.51
C ALA A 784 -36.86 -18.61 -8.97
N GLY A 785 -38.01 -19.03 -8.45
CA GLY A 785 -38.26 -19.35 -7.04
C GLY A 785 -38.62 -20.83 -6.76
N ASP A 786 -38.75 -21.67 -7.79
CA ASP A 786 -38.96 -23.13 -7.70
C ASP A 786 -38.37 -23.86 -8.93
N SER A 787 -38.62 -25.17 -9.13
CA SER A 787 -38.12 -25.90 -10.31
C SER A 787 -38.89 -25.61 -11.61
N ASN A 788 -40.12 -25.08 -11.50
CA ASN A 788 -41.11 -25.12 -12.57
C ASN A 788 -40.67 -24.26 -13.76
N PRO A 789 -40.96 -24.69 -15.01
CA PRO A 789 -40.72 -23.88 -16.19
C PRO A 789 -41.30 -22.46 -16.09
N PHE A 790 -40.43 -21.47 -16.24
CA PHE A 790 -40.81 -20.06 -16.33
C PHE A 790 -40.36 -19.47 -17.66
N SER A 791 -41.06 -18.43 -18.09
CA SER A 791 -40.72 -17.74 -19.32
C SER A 791 -41.24 -16.33 -19.30
N PHE A 792 -40.39 -15.36 -19.60
CA PHE A 792 -40.76 -13.95 -19.53
C PHE A 792 -40.37 -13.18 -20.79
N SER A 793 -41.00 -12.02 -20.94
CA SER A 793 -40.59 -10.97 -21.87
C SER A 793 -40.57 -9.64 -21.12
N ALA A 794 -39.47 -8.89 -21.23
CA ALA A 794 -39.40 -7.50 -20.80
C ALA A 794 -39.87 -6.59 -21.95
N THR A 795 -40.78 -5.67 -21.68
CA THR A 795 -41.24 -4.63 -22.63
C THR A 795 -41.43 -3.30 -21.93
N THR A 796 -41.57 -2.20 -22.68
CA THR A 796 -41.81 -0.86 -22.12
C THR A 796 -42.90 -0.11 -22.89
N ASN A 797 -43.60 0.81 -22.21
CA ASN A 797 -44.66 1.64 -22.80
C ASN A 797 -44.16 2.95 -23.46
N VAL A 798 -42.88 3.30 -23.34
CA VAL A 798 -42.33 4.58 -23.81
C VAL A 798 -41.19 4.36 -24.82
N THR A 799 -41.02 5.33 -25.73
CA THR A 799 -40.05 5.24 -26.85
C THR A 799 -38.63 5.70 -26.50
N TRP A 800 -38.48 6.38 -25.35
CA TRP A 800 -37.21 6.85 -24.80
C TRP A 800 -36.53 5.82 -23.90
N LEU A 801 -37.24 4.77 -23.48
CA LEU A 801 -36.67 3.65 -22.75
C LEU A 801 -36.51 2.48 -23.72
N SER A 802 -35.38 1.78 -23.66
CA SER A 802 -35.22 0.46 -24.26
C SER A 802 -34.76 -0.53 -23.21
N VAL A 803 -35.07 -1.81 -23.46
CA VAL A 803 -34.75 -2.92 -22.55
C VAL A 803 -33.95 -3.96 -23.31
N GLU A 804 -32.80 -4.31 -22.77
CA GLU A 804 -31.99 -5.44 -23.22
C GLU A 804 -31.89 -6.46 -22.10
N HIS A 805 -31.46 -7.68 -22.40
CA HIS A 805 -31.36 -8.73 -21.41
C HIS A 805 -30.23 -9.71 -21.70
N ARG A 806 -29.64 -10.25 -20.63
CA ARG A 806 -28.52 -11.18 -20.66
C ARG A 806 -28.58 -12.12 -19.46
N LEU A 807 -27.83 -13.21 -19.52
CA LEU A 807 -27.70 -14.13 -18.38
C LEU A 807 -26.63 -13.57 -17.43
N ALA A 808 -27.01 -13.13 -16.24
CA ALA A 808 -26.16 -12.40 -15.30
C ALA A 808 -25.11 -13.29 -14.63
N THR A 809 -25.41 -14.57 -14.45
CA THR A 809 -24.51 -15.54 -13.82
C THR A 809 -23.44 -16.08 -14.76
N LEU A 810 -23.55 -15.88 -16.08
CA LEU A 810 -22.55 -16.33 -17.06
C LEU A 810 -21.18 -15.67 -16.81
N ASP A 811 -21.16 -14.37 -16.51
CA ASP A 811 -19.96 -13.59 -16.17
C ASP A 811 -19.31 -14.01 -14.84
N SER A 812 -20.03 -14.78 -14.01
CA SER A 812 -19.54 -15.17 -12.69
C SER A 812 -18.67 -16.43 -12.71
N LEU A 813 -18.72 -17.19 -13.80
CA LEU A 813 -17.94 -18.42 -13.99
C LEU A 813 -16.42 -18.15 -13.92
N PRO A 814 -15.59 -19.09 -13.44
CA PRO A 814 -14.13 -18.96 -13.47
C PRO A 814 -13.58 -19.03 -14.91
N SER A 815 -12.62 -18.16 -15.26
CA SER A 815 -11.88 -18.19 -16.54
C SER A 815 -11.22 -19.55 -16.77
N SER A 816 -10.72 -20.19 -15.72
CA SER A 816 -10.12 -21.53 -15.72
C SER A 816 -11.05 -22.68 -16.14
N MET A 817 -12.37 -22.46 -16.25
CA MET A 817 -13.33 -23.43 -16.80
C MET A 817 -13.75 -23.13 -18.25
N GLY A 818 -13.34 -21.98 -18.81
CA GLY A 818 -13.76 -21.50 -20.13
C GLY A 818 -12.67 -21.60 -21.18
N ASN A 819 -12.58 -22.72 -21.90
CA ASN A 819 -11.66 -22.84 -23.03
C ASN A 819 -12.21 -22.06 -24.25
N SER A 820 -11.36 -21.22 -24.86
CA SER A 820 -11.55 -20.42 -26.10
C SER A 820 -12.32 -19.08 -26.06
N SER A 821 -11.56 -18.02 -26.40
CA SER A 821 -11.93 -16.80 -27.17
C SER A 821 -13.29 -16.14 -26.93
N SER A 822 -13.24 -14.99 -26.25
CA SER A 822 -14.30 -14.00 -26.11
C SER A 822 -14.62 -13.26 -27.43
N GLN A 823 -15.58 -13.78 -28.22
CA GLN A 823 -16.48 -12.94 -29.07
C GLN A 823 -17.66 -13.67 -29.73
N HIS A 824 -17.77 -15.01 -29.66
CA HIS A 824 -18.81 -15.77 -30.40
C HIS A 824 -19.69 -16.73 -29.56
N GLN A 825 -19.63 -16.72 -28.23
CA GLN A 825 -20.45 -17.59 -27.36
C GLN A 825 -21.90 -17.09 -27.14
N GLN A 826 -22.56 -16.51 -28.16
CA GLN A 826 -23.98 -16.14 -28.09
C GLN A 826 -24.91 -17.14 -28.83
N ARG A 827 -24.40 -18.32 -29.19
CA ARG A 827 -25.16 -19.38 -29.87
C ARG A 827 -25.21 -20.66 -29.03
N ASP A 828 -26.45 -21.04 -28.70
CA ASP A 828 -26.91 -22.40 -28.41
C ASP A 828 -26.34 -23.12 -27.17
N PHE A 829 -26.59 -22.54 -25.99
CA PHE A 829 -26.47 -23.25 -24.70
C PHE A 829 -27.69 -24.16 -24.44
N ILE A 830 -27.70 -25.35 -25.01
CA ILE A 830 -28.58 -26.45 -24.57
C ILE A 830 -27.78 -27.35 -23.62
N PHE A 831 -28.00 -27.17 -22.32
CA PHE A 831 -27.48 -28.08 -21.29
C PHE A 831 -28.43 -29.27 -21.13
N GLU A 832 -28.42 -30.22 -22.07
CA GLU A 832 -29.15 -31.49 -21.93
C GLU A 832 -28.42 -32.44 -20.97
N ASP A 833 -28.48 -32.12 -19.67
CA ASP A 833 -28.17 -33.05 -18.58
C ASP A 833 -29.42 -33.26 -17.69
N GLY A 834 -30.50 -33.71 -18.34
CA GLY A 834 -31.72 -34.29 -17.76
C GLY A 834 -32.64 -33.39 -16.91
N ALA A 835 -32.15 -32.33 -16.30
CA ALA A 835 -32.83 -31.67 -15.18
C ALA A 835 -32.83 -30.13 -15.21
N ARG A 836 -32.22 -29.47 -16.22
CA ARG A 836 -32.22 -28.00 -16.37
C ARG A 836 -32.17 -27.60 -17.86
N PHE A 837 -32.89 -26.56 -18.27
CA PHE A 837 -32.87 -26.07 -19.66
C PHE A 837 -32.96 -24.53 -19.78
N LEU A 838 -32.50 -24.03 -20.93
CA LEU A 838 -32.63 -22.63 -21.36
C LEU A 838 -32.83 -22.57 -22.88
N GLN A 839 -33.79 -21.78 -23.36
CA GLN A 839 -34.05 -21.57 -24.79
C GLN A 839 -34.46 -20.11 -25.06
N LYS A 840 -33.76 -19.44 -25.99
CA LYS A 840 -34.16 -18.11 -26.49
C LYS A 840 -35.30 -18.25 -27.50
N ARG A 841 -36.37 -17.48 -27.33
CA ARG A 841 -37.56 -17.46 -28.20
C ARG A 841 -37.41 -16.45 -29.33
N LYS A 842 -38.11 -16.68 -30.45
CA LYS A 842 -38.08 -15.81 -31.65
C LYS A 842 -38.57 -14.37 -31.40
N ASN A 843 -39.35 -14.14 -30.35
CA ASN A 843 -39.83 -12.82 -29.93
C ASN A 843 -38.87 -12.12 -28.94
N GLY A 844 -37.67 -12.65 -28.72
CA GLY A 844 -36.70 -12.13 -27.75
C GLY A 844 -36.90 -12.60 -26.32
N GLY A 845 -38.00 -13.27 -25.96
CA GLY A 845 -38.16 -13.84 -24.62
C GLY A 845 -37.31 -15.09 -24.38
N PHE A 846 -37.33 -15.63 -23.15
CA PHE A 846 -36.71 -16.92 -22.83
C PHE A 846 -37.72 -17.96 -22.35
N ASN A 847 -37.34 -19.23 -22.44
CA ASN A 847 -37.95 -20.36 -21.76
C ASN A 847 -36.85 -21.03 -20.92
N ALA A 848 -37.04 -21.11 -19.60
CA ALA A 848 -36.09 -21.69 -18.66
C ALA A 848 -36.82 -22.56 -17.64
N GLY A 849 -36.19 -23.58 -17.11
CA GLY A 849 -36.86 -24.49 -16.16
C GLY A 849 -36.03 -25.71 -15.83
N GLY A 850 -36.54 -26.51 -14.89
CA GLY A 850 -35.80 -27.61 -14.28
C GLY A 850 -34.68 -27.04 -13.41
N ASN A 851 -34.94 -26.85 -12.12
CA ASN A 851 -33.95 -26.39 -11.14
C ASN A 851 -33.05 -25.23 -11.66
N PHE A 852 -33.65 -24.26 -12.35
CA PHE A 852 -32.90 -23.18 -12.97
C PHE A 852 -32.48 -22.19 -11.89
N ASP A 853 -31.18 -22.15 -11.60
CA ASP A 853 -30.57 -21.34 -10.55
C ASP A 853 -29.68 -20.21 -11.09
N ASP A 854 -29.87 -19.81 -12.34
CA ASP A 854 -29.29 -18.59 -12.89
C ASP A 854 -30.24 -17.39 -12.75
N GLU A 855 -29.70 -16.18 -12.93
CA GLU A 855 -30.48 -14.94 -13.07
C GLU A 855 -30.29 -14.33 -14.46
N PHE A 856 -31.34 -13.69 -14.96
CA PHE A 856 -31.28 -12.77 -16.08
C PHE A 856 -31.17 -11.35 -15.56
N GLU A 857 -30.22 -10.58 -16.09
CA GLU A 857 -30.22 -9.13 -15.96
C GLU A 857 -31.04 -8.55 -17.13
N VAL A 858 -32.02 -7.70 -16.82
CA VAL A 858 -32.70 -6.83 -17.79
C VAL A 858 -32.13 -5.43 -17.63
N SER A 859 -31.22 -5.07 -18.53
CA SER A 859 -30.52 -3.78 -18.55
C SER A 859 -31.43 -2.72 -19.18
N LEU A 860 -31.59 -1.56 -18.54
CA LEU A 860 -32.44 -0.47 -19.00
C LEU A 860 -31.59 0.65 -19.58
N HIS A 861 -31.89 1.04 -20.82
CA HIS A 861 -31.17 2.11 -21.52
C HIS A 861 -32.09 3.29 -21.81
N VAL A 862 -31.70 4.48 -21.34
CA VAL A 862 -32.49 5.71 -21.44
C VAL A 862 -31.89 6.59 -22.53
N ASP A 863 -32.68 6.81 -23.58
CA ASP A 863 -32.37 7.72 -24.68
C ASP A 863 -32.85 9.14 -24.32
N LEU A 864 -31.98 9.89 -23.65
CA LEU A 864 -32.23 11.27 -23.24
C LEU A 864 -32.56 12.20 -24.44
N SER A 865 -32.19 11.86 -25.67
CA SER A 865 -32.46 12.69 -26.86
C SER A 865 -33.94 12.74 -27.26
N LYS A 866 -34.75 11.80 -26.76
CA LYS A 866 -36.20 11.73 -26.97
C LYS A 866 -37.01 12.39 -25.85
N LEU A 867 -36.34 12.94 -24.84
CA LEU A 867 -36.96 13.68 -23.74
C LEU A 867 -36.91 15.18 -24.02
N GLY A 868 -37.80 15.95 -23.37
CA GLY A 868 -37.79 17.41 -23.49
C GLY A 868 -36.51 18.02 -22.90
N GLU A 869 -36.06 19.14 -23.46
CA GLU A 869 -34.99 19.94 -22.84
C GLU A 869 -35.58 20.84 -21.75
N TYR A 870 -35.21 20.59 -20.49
CA TYR A 870 -35.56 21.42 -19.35
C TYR A 870 -34.29 22.00 -18.71
N ASP A 871 -34.39 23.19 -18.13
CA ASP A 871 -33.32 23.72 -17.28
C ASP A 871 -33.47 23.17 -15.86
N CYS A 872 -32.39 22.72 -15.23
CA CYS A 872 -32.43 22.21 -13.86
C CYS A 872 -32.81 23.28 -12.85
N ALA A 873 -32.53 24.56 -13.14
CA ALA A 873 -32.84 25.71 -12.27
C ALA A 873 -34.31 26.16 -12.32
N ASP A 874 -35.09 25.76 -13.33
CA ASP A 874 -36.51 26.11 -13.39
C ASP A 874 -37.34 25.24 -12.44
N VAL A 875 -37.79 25.87 -11.35
CA VAL A 875 -38.64 25.24 -10.33
C VAL A 875 -40.06 25.04 -10.83
N SER A 876 -40.54 25.84 -11.78
CA SER A 876 -41.94 25.79 -12.24
C SER A 876 -42.23 24.53 -13.06
N SER A 877 -41.28 24.05 -13.86
CA SER A 877 -41.37 22.79 -14.60
C SER A 877 -40.88 21.55 -13.82
N ALA A 878 -40.49 21.68 -12.55
CA ALA A 878 -39.84 20.59 -11.80
C ALA A 878 -40.70 19.32 -11.63
N MET A 879 -42.02 19.44 -11.52
CA MET A 879 -42.92 18.27 -11.52
C MET A 879 -43.29 17.80 -12.93
N GLU A 880 -43.35 18.73 -13.90
CA GLU A 880 -43.72 18.42 -15.29
C GLU A 880 -42.58 17.76 -16.09
N ARG A 881 -41.32 18.00 -15.70
CA ARG A 881 -40.13 17.46 -16.36
C ARG A 881 -39.83 16.00 -16.01
N MET A 882 -40.33 15.51 -14.87
CA MET A 882 -40.10 14.14 -14.39
C MET A 882 -40.84 13.12 -15.28
N GLN A 883 -40.10 12.37 -16.10
CA GLN A 883 -40.69 11.41 -17.04
C GLN A 883 -40.64 10.00 -16.46
N THR A 884 -41.81 9.37 -16.28
CA THR A 884 -41.90 8.00 -15.75
C THR A 884 -42.28 7.00 -16.83
N GLY A 885 -41.36 6.08 -17.11
CA GLY A 885 -41.58 4.92 -17.98
C GLY A 885 -41.93 3.69 -17.14
N LYS A 886 -42.67 2.75 -17.75
CA LYS A 886 -42.96 1.44 -17.15
C LYS A 886 -42.25 0.35 -17.94
N VAL A 887 -41.63 -0.57 -17.22
CA VAL A 887 -41.07 -1.83 -17.73
C VAL A 887 -41.96 -2.97 -17.23
N TYR A 888 -42.54 -3.71 -18.15
CA TYR A 888 -43.39 -4.86 -17.83
C TYR A 888 -42.55 -6.12 -17.96
N ILE A 889 -42.34 -6.81 -16.84
CA ILE A 889 -41.84 -8.18 -16.82
C ILE A 889 -43.06 -9.08 -16.90
N ASN A 890 -43.48 -9.39 -18.12
CA ASN A 890 -44.64 -10.24 -18.36
C ASN A 890 -44.21 -11.71 -18.36
N THR A 891 -44.79 -12.53 -17.47
CA THR A 891 -44.61 -13.97 -17.58
C THR A 891 -45.52 -14.55 -18.66
N THR A 892 -45.09 -15.69 -19.19
CA THR A 892 -45.79 -16.48 -20.20
C THR A 892 -45.82 -17.96 -19.85
N SER A 893 -45.34 -18.35 -18.66
CA SER A 893 -45.63 -19.66 -18.07
C SER A 893 -47.04 -19.68 -17.49
N THR A 894 -47.83 -20.67 -17.87
CA THR A 894 -49.24 -20.81 -17.48
C THR A 894 -49.40 -21.72 -16.27
N ALA A 895 -49.61 -21.13 -15.09
CA ALA A 895 -50.56 -21.64 -14.07
C ALA A 895 -50.64 -20.74 -12.82
N ALA A 896 -51.29 -19.57 -12.92
CA ALA A 896 -51.63 -18.77 -11.73
C ALA A 896 -52.50 -19.55 -10.71
N GLY A 897 -53.19 -20.61 -11.16
CA GLY A 897 -53.98 -21.50 -10.32
C GLY A 897 -53.22 -22.63 -9.61
N GLN A 898 -51.89 -22.79 -9.82
CA GLN A 898 -51.07 -23.79 -9.13
C GLN A 898 -50.52 -23.32 -7.77
N TYR A 899 -50.49 -22.01 -7.53
CA TYR A 899 -49.88 -21.42 -6.32
C TYR A 899 -50.96 -21.07 -5.28
N VAL A 900 -50.86 -21.67 -4.10
CA VAL A 900 -51.83 -21.50 -3.01
C VAL A 900 -51.35 -20.42 -2.02
N GLY A 901 -51.13 -19.21 -2.54
CA GLY A 901 -50.53 -18.09 -1.79
C GLY A 901 -51.35 -16.79 -1.87
N MET A 902 -50.77 -15.71 -1.34
CA MET A 902 -51.33 -14.35 -1.52
C MET A 902 -51.48 -14.04 -3.01
N SER A 903 -52.61 -13.45 -3.40
CA SER A 903 -53.00 -13.18 -4.80
C SER A 903 -51.97 -12.30 -5.54
N ALA A 904 -50.96 -12.91 -6.13
CA ALA A 904 -49.95 -12.24 -6.92
C ALA A 904 -50.39 -12.11 -8.38
N LEU A 905 -50.21 -10.92 -8.95
CA LEU A 905 -50.19 -10.78 -10.40
C LEU A 905 -48.95 -11.50 -10.94
N THR A 906 -49.14 -12.28 -11.99
CA THR A 906 -48.07 -13.05 -12.64
C THR A 906 -47.10 -12.17 -13.44
N ASN A 907 -47.42 -10.88 -13.61
CA ASN A 907 -46.60 -9.87 -14.27
C ASN A 907 -46.17 -8.82 -13.25
N VAL A 908 -44.90 -8.41 -13.27
CA VAL A 908 -44.37 -7.34 -12.42
C VAL A 908 -44.20 -6.07 -13.25
N THR A 909 -44.74 -4.95 -12.78
CA THR A 909 -44.53 -3.65 -13.42
C THR A 909 -43.49 -2.87 -12.65
N VAL A 910 -42.34 -2.59 -13.27
CA VAL A 910 -41.29 -1.75 -12.69
C VAL A 910 -41.44 -0.33 -13.23
N SER A 911 -41.47 0.68 -12.36
CA SER A 911 -41.40 2.09 -12.80
C SER A 911 -39.96 2.60 -12.78
N LEU A 912 -39.58 3.33 -13.83
CA LEU A 912 -38.35 4.13 -13.86
C LEU A 912 -38.71 5.59 -14.12
N THR A 913 -38.39 6.47 -13.18
CA THR A 913 -38.50 7.92 -13.34
C THR A 913 -37.15 8.51 -13.73
N VAL A 914 -37.15 9.41 -14.72
CA VAL A 914 -35.97 10.11 -15.23
C VAL A 914 -36.15 11.62 -15.03
N ASP A 915 -35.10 12.31 -14.55
CA ASP A 915 -34.99 13.76 -14.64
C ASP A 915 -34.05 14.13 -15.81
N PRO A 916 -34.59 14.54 -16.98
CA PRO A 916 -33.81 14.88 -18.16
C PRO A 916 -33.23 16.30 -18.12
N CYS A 917 -33.38 17.04 -17.02
CA CYS A 917 -32.92 18.42 -16.95
C CYS A 917 -31.43 18.56 -17.29
N THR A 918 -31.08 19.68 -17.92
CA THR A 918 -29.70 20.07 -18.20
C THR A 918 -29.41 21.34 -17.42
N ALA A 919 -28.30 21.37 -16.68
CA ALA A 919 -27.89 22.52 -15.89
C ALA A 919 -27.30 23.61 -16.83
N LYS A 920 -28.17 24.30 -17.57
CA LYS A 920 -27.79 25.31 -18.56
C LYS A 920 -27.34 26.62 -17.92
N SER A 921 -27.87 26.94 -16.75
CA SER A 921 -27.51 28.12 -15.97
C SER A 921 -26.24 27.97 -15.13
N ALA A 922 -25.76 26.74 -14.91
CA ALA A 922 -24.59 26.46 -14.09
C ALA A 922 -23.28 26.66 -14.86
N SER A 923 -22.23 27.01 -14.13
CA SER A 923 -20.88 27.20 -14.67
C SER A 923 -20.31 25.89 -15.23
N LYS A 924 -19.45 25.99 -16.26
CA LYS A 924 -18.81 24.79 -16.82
C LYS A 924 -17.86 24.17 -15.78
N GLY A 925 -18.05 22.89 -15.49
CA GLY A 925 -17.30 22.16 -14.46
C GLY A 925 -18.05 22.00 -13.14
N THR A 926 -19.12 22.76 -12.89
CA THR A 926 -19.95 22.65 -11.69
C THR A 926 -20.53 21.23 -11.55
N PHE A 927 -20.35 20.61 -10.39
CA PHE A 927 -20.84 19.26 -10.08
C PHE A 927 -22.35 19.27 -9.81
N ILE A 928 -23.10 18.39 -10.45
CA ILE A 928 -24.58 18.41 -10.40
C ILE A 928 -25.10 17.32 -9.48
N GLY A 929 -26.00 17.70 -8.56
CA GLY A 929 -26.60 16.78 -7.59
C GLY A 929 -27.52 15.76 -8.24
N SER A 930 -27.42 14.51 -7.77
CA SER A 930 -28.31 13.44 -8.21
C SER A 930 -29.75 13.70 -7.75
N PRO A 931 -30.78 13.53 -8.60
CA PRO A 931 -32.17 13.58 -8.14
C PRO A 931 -32.55 12.39 -7.24
N ALA A 932 -31.77 11.30 -7.24
CA ALA A 932 -32.02 10.11 -6.42
C ALA A 932 -31.41 10.20 -5.01
N ASP A 933 -30.23 10.81 -4.90
CA ASP A 933 -29.53 11.03 -3.62
C ASP A 933 -29.75 12.45 -3.05
N GLN A 934 -30.25 13.37 -3.87
CA GLN A 934 -30.40 14.82 -3.61
C GLN A 934 -29.10 15.52 -3.18
N SER A 935 -27.97 14.87 -3.45
CA SER A 935 -26.66 15.19 -2.90
C SER A 935 -25.60 15.21 -4.00
N VAL A 936 -24.46 15.85 -3.74
CA VAL A 936 -23.33 15.97 -4.66
C VAL A 936 -22.11 15.29 -4.06
N SER A 937 -21.36 14.53 -4.85
CA SER A 937 -20.09 13.90 -4.44
C SER A 937 -18.98 14.33 -5.38
N MET A 938 -17.85 14.79 -4.81
CA MET A 938 -16.81 15.52 -5.55
C MET A 938 -15.42 15.05 -5.07
N LEU A 939 -14.56 14.59 -5.97
CA LEU A 939 -13.20 14.17 -5.60
C LEU A 939 -12.29 15.37 -5.39
N ALA A 940 -11.40 15.31 -4.40
CA ALA A 940 -10.49 16.40 -4.07
C ALA A 940 -9.53 16.74 -5.21
N ALA A 941 -9.05 15.72 -5.93
CA ALA A 941 -8.19 15.87 -7.12
C ALA A 941 -8.90 16.56 -8.31
N HIS A 942 -10.21 16.77 -8.23
CA HIS A 942 -11.04 17.40 -9.24
C HIS A 942 -11.59 18.78 -8.84
N ALA A 943 -11.21 19.28 -7.66
CA ALA A 943 -11.50 20.63 -7.23
C ALA A 943 -10.70 21.68 -8.02
N THR A 944 -11.17 22.93 -7.99
CA THR A 944 -10.36 24.07 -8.45
C THR A 944 -9.29 24.36 -7.39
N ASN A 945 -8.02 24.22 -7.78
CA ASN A 945 -6.87 24.57 -6.94
C ASN A 945 -6.67 26.09 -6.94
N GLU A 946 -6.85 26.72 -5.78
CA GLU A 946 -6.56 28.13 -5.55
C GLU A 946 -5.20 28.27 -4.85
N PRO A 947 -4.15 28.80 -5.51
CA PRO A 947 -2.82 28.92 -4.91
C PRO A 947 -2.76 29.97 -3.79
N ALA A 948 -1.73 29.88 -2.95
CA ALA A 948 -1.48 30.83 -1.86
C ALA A 948 -1.43 32.27 -2.36
N ARG A 949 -2.16 33.18 -1.69
CA ARG A 949 -2.26 34.59 -2.10
C ARG A 949 -0.97 35.36 -1.87
N GLU A 950 -0.18 34.95 -0.88
CA GLU A 950 1.12 35.53 -0.54
C GLU A 950 2.19 34.42 -0.43
N ALA A 951 2.52 33.77 -1.55
CA ALA A 951 3.44 32.63 -1.61
C ALA A 951 4.84 32.87 -0.99
N ASN A 952 5.28 34.13 -0.90
CA ASN A 952 6.54 34.51 -0.23
C ASN A 952 6.44 34.52 1.31
N ALA A 953 5.24 34.60 1.87
CA ALA A 953 4.99 34.62 3.32
C ALA A 953 4.64 33.24 3.88
N THR A 954 4.05 32.36 3.05
CA THR A 954 3.79 30.95 3.37
C THR A 954 4.22 30.07 2.19
N PRO A 955 5.42 29.46 2.22
CA PRO A 955 5.96 28.66 1.11
C PRO A 955 5.31 27.26 1.09
N THR A 956 4.00 27.24 0.82
CA THR A 956 3.14 26.05 0.84
C THR A 956 2.41 25.90 -0.48
N TYR A 957 2.21 24.66 -0.92
CA TYR A 957 1.54 24.33 -2.17
C TYR A 957 0.71 23.06 -2.04
N ILE A 958 -0.27 22.92 -2.94
CA ILE A 958 -1.11 21.73 -3.07
C ILE A 958 -0.39 20.67 -3.91
N GLU A 959 -0.27 19.45 -3.37
CA GLU A 959 0.22 18.26 -4.06
C GLU A 959 -0.95 17.28 -4.25
N THR A 960 -1.08 16.72 -5.45
CA THR A 960 -2.08 15.67 -5.76
C THR A 960 -1.45 14.29 -5.55
N LEU A 961 -2.17 13.41 -4.85
CA LEU A 961 -1.75 12.06 -4.50
C LEU A 961 -2.55 11.04 -5.34
N PRO A 962 -2.08 10.66 -6.54
CA PRO A 962 -2.74 9.63 -7.34
C PRO A 962 -2.68 8.27 -6.63
N ASP A 963 -3.69 7.42 -6.84
CA ASP A 963 -3.83 6.09 -6.24
C ASP A 963 -3.79 6.07 -4.69
N TYR A 964 -3.97 7.21 -4.02
CA TYR A 964 -3.93 7.30 -2.54
C TYR A 964 -5.23 6.82 -1.89
N GLY A 965 -5.09 6.19 -0.71
CA GLY A 965 -6.19 6.00 0.24
C GLY A 965 -7.34 5.11 -0.23
N LEU A 966 -8.54 5.34 0.32
CA LEU A 966 -9.72 4.53 0.06
C LEU A 966 -10.25 4.72 -1.37
N ILE A 967 -10.22 5.96 -1.86
CA ILE A 967 -10.89 6.35 -3.11
C ILE A 967 -9.96 6.26 -4.33
N GLY A 968 -8.64 6.34 -4.15
CA GLY A 968 -7.65 6.34 -5.25
C GLY A 968 -7.19 7.72 -5.70
N SER A 969 -7.52 8.76 -4.94
CA SER A 969 -7.04 10.11 -5.18
C SER A 969 -7.12 10.92 -3.89
N GLY A 970 -6.02 11.54 -3.49
CA GLY A 970 -5.96 12.48 -2.38
C GLY A 970 -5.35 13.82 -2.78
N VAL A 971 -5.50 14.82 -1.92
CA VAL A 971 -4.81 16.11 -2.02
C VAL A 971 -4.28 16.51 -0.65
N THR A 972 -3.03 16.97 -0.60
CA THR A 972 -2.35 17.42 0.63
C THR A 972 -1.66 18.77 0.42
N VAL A 973 -1.21 19.38 1.52
CA VAL A 973 -0.40 20.61 1.50
C VAL A 973 1.03 20.28 1.91
N LEU A 974 1.99 20.67 1.05
CA LEU A 974 3.42 20.51 1.27
C LEU A 974 4.13 21.86 1.46
N PRO A 975 5.27 21.91 2.18
CA PRO A 975 5.81 20.81 2.99
C PRO A 975 4.96 20.60 4.25
N PRO A 976 4.85 19.37 4.78
CA PRO A 976 4.07 19.12 5.98
C PRO A 976 4.61 19.91 7.18
N THR A 977 5.92 20.10 7.29
CA THR A 977 6.55 20.80 8.42
C THR A 977 6.35 22.33 8.44
N ALA A 978 5.64 22.92 7.47
CA ALA A 978 5.33 24.35 7.49
C ALA A 978 4.47 24.77 8.69
N ASP A 979 4.51 26.07 9.02
CA ASP A 979 3.75 26.71 10.10
C ASP A 979 2.22 26.71 9.86
N SER A 980 1.45 27.05 10.88
CA SER A 980 -0.01 27.17 10.78
C SER A 980 -0.40 28.27 9.79
N ILE A 981 -1.31 27.96 8.89
CA ILE A 981 -1.72 28.82 7.78
C ILE A 981 -2.95 29.65 8.20
N PRO A 982 -2.89 30.99 8.19
CA PRO A 982 -4.08 31.83 8.39
C PRO A 982 -5.11 31.64 7.27
N VAL A 983 -6.41 31.63 7.60
CA VAL A 983 -7.51 31.51 6.63
C VAL A 983 -7.37 32.58 5.54
N GLY A 984 -7.25 32.15 4.28
CA GLY A 984 -7.10 33.05 3.14
C GLY A 984 -5.67 33.41 2.73
N ALA A 985 -4.64 33.00 3.49
CA ALA A 985 -3.23 33.26 3.16
C ALA A 985 -2.63 32.16 2.26
N GLY A 986 -2.76 30.89 2.68
CA GLY A 986 -2.24 29.72 1.96
C GLY A 986 -3.18 29.19 0.88
N PRO A 987 -2.84 28.03 0.29
CA PRO A 987 -3.60 27.43 -0.81
C PRO A 987 -4.93 26.83 -0.31
N SER A 988 -5.90 26.63 -1.21
CA SER A 988 -7.20 26.04 -0.91
C SER A 988 -7.82 25.31 -2.09
N LEU A 989 -8.89 24.54 -1.83
CA LEU A 989 -9.66 23.83 -2.83
C LEU A 989 -11.08 24.37 -2.87
N SER A 990 -11.55 24.83 -4.03
CA SER A 990 -12.96 25.20 -4.26
C SER A 990 -13.69 24.17 -5.10
N PHE A 991 -14.92 23.88 -4.68
CA PHE A 991 -15.81 22.89 -5.25
C PHE A 991 -17.13 23.57 -5.61
N ASP A 992 -17.32 23.87 -6.90
CA ASP A 992 -18.56 24.43 -7.41
C ASP A 992 -19.59 23.33 -7.63
N PHE A 993 -20.77 23.45 -7.01
CA PHE A 993 -21.82 22.46 -7.07
C PHE A 993 -23.20 23.05 -7.32
N PHE A 994 -24.11 22.24 -7.87
CA PHE A 994 -25.48 22.62 -8.16
C PHE A 994 -26.46 21.60 -7.60
N ILE A 995 -27.34 22.01 -6.69
CA ILE A 995 -28.47 21.21 -6.21
C ILE A 995 -29.76 21.88 -6.70
N PRO A 996 -30.61 21.22 -7.52
CA PRO A 996 -31.83 21.81 -8.05
C PRO A 996 -32.73 22.39 -6.94
N PRO A 997 -33.19 23.65 -7.03
CA PRO A 997 -33.95 24.27 -5.93
C PRO A 997 -35.27 23.55 -5.60
N SER A 998 -35.83 22.81 -6.55
CA SER A 998 -37.01 21.94 -6.35
C SER A 998 -36.75 20.73 -5.44
N SER A 999 -35.50 20.35 -5.22
CA SER A 999 -35.10 19.24 -4.36
C SER A 999 -34.71 19.69 -2.94
N SER A 1000 -34.53 20.99 -2.71
CA SER A 1000 -33.92 21.47 -1.46
C SER A 1000 -34.95 22.00 -0.46
N LYS A 1001 -34.98 21.38 0.73
CA LYS A 1001 -35.47 22.02 1.96
C LYS A 1001 -34.43 22.98 2.57
N ALA A 1002 -33.48 23.46 1.76
CA ALA A 1002 -32.28 24.12 2.25
C ALA A 1002 -32.48 25.61 2.58
N SER A 1003 -33.55 26.24 2.07
CA SER A 1003 -33.87 27.67 2.22
C SER A 1003 -34.92 27.91 3.30
N ASP A 1004 -34.46 28.22 4.52
CA ASP A 1004 -35.31 28.80 5.58
C ASP A 1004 -34.97 30.30 5.72
N ASN A 1005 -35.98 31.17 5.59
CA ASN A 1005 -35.86 32.63 5.76
C ASN A 1005 -34.67 33.29 4.99
N GLY A 1006 -34.34 32.81 3.79
CA GLY A 1006 -33.26 33.36 2.96
C GLY A 1006 -31.84 32.96 3.39
N THR A 1007 -31.71 31.94 4.23
CA THR A 1007 -30.44 31.28 4.59
C THR A 1007 -30.41 29.89 3.98
N THR A 1008 -29.35 29.55 3.25
CA THR A 1008 -29.13 28.21 2.69
C THR A 1008 -28.31 27.37 3.67
N SER A 1009 -28.74 26.14 3.97
CA SER A 1009 -28.04 25.23 4.88
C SER A 1009 -27.72 23.87 4.24
N PHE A 1010 -26.46 23.43 4.35
CA PHE A 1010 -26.00 22.12 3.86
C PHE A 1010 -25.19 21.37 4.93
N ASN A 1011 -25.31 20.04 4.94
CA ASN A 1011 -24.35 19.16 5.59
C ASN A 1011 -23.20 18.89 4.61
N VAL A 1012 -21.98 19.24 4.99
CA VAL A 1012 -20.77 18.99 4.19
C VAL A 1012 -19.94 17.93 4.91
N THR A 1013 -19.78 16.77 4.27
CA THR A 1013 -18.99 15.64 4.78
C THR A 1013 -17.65 15.59 4.06
N SER A 1014 -16.57 15.89 4.79
CA SER A 1014 -15.19 15.75 4.32
C SER A 1014 -14.71 14.32 4.55
N TRP A 1015 -14.14 13.69 3.51
CA TRP A 1015 -13.52 12.37 3.57
C TRP A 1015 -12.00 12.57 3.58
N LEU A 1016 -11.40 12.32 4.73
CA LEU A 1016 -10.00 12.56 5.02
C LEU A 1016 -9.28 11.23 5.24
N ALA A 1017 -7.98 11.17 4.96
CA ALA A 1017 -7.15 10.07 5.42
C ALA A 1017 -7.27 9.88 6.95
N PRO A 1018 -7.10 8.66 7.49
CA PRO A 1018 -7.29 8.35 8.91
C PRO A 1018 -6.20 8.91 9.84
N ILE A 1019 -5.51 9.98 9.43
CA ILE A 1019 -4.41 10.64 10.13
C ILE A 1019 -4.88 11.20 11.49
N MET A 1020 -4.06 10.98 12.51
CA MET A 1020 -4.27 11.45 13.88
C MET A 1020 -3.57 12.79 14.16
N ASN A 1021 -3.91 13.48 15.25
CA ASN A 1021 -3.15 14.64 15.71
C ASN A 1021 -1.72 14.21 16.10
N TYR A 1022 -0.72 14.51 15.27
CA TYR A 1022 0.67 14.07 15.48
C TYR A 1022 1.64 15.18 15.93
N ARG A 1023 1.17 16.42 16.10
CA ARG A 1023 1.98 17.57 16.57
C ARG A 1023 1.54 18.01 17.96
N ASP A 1024 2.50 18.27 18.85
CA ASP A 1024 2.19 18.79 20.18
C ASP A 1024 1.49 20.17 20.08
N LYS A 1025 0.39 20.32 20.83
CA LYS A 1025 -0.44 21.56 20.94
C LYS A 1025 -0.90 22.18 19.62
N ARG A 1026 -0.80 21.46 18.50
CA ARG A 1026 -1.12 21.93 17.14
C ARG A 1026 -1.97 20.87 16.41
N PRO A 1027 -3.25 20.70 16.82
CA PRO A 1027 -4.14 19.70 16.25
C PRO A 1027 -4.44 20.02 14.79
N LEU A 1028 -4.61 18.99 13.95
CA LEU A 1028 -4.91 19.17 12.53
C LEU A 1028 -6.30 19.80 12.37
N LYS A 1029 -6.40 20.85 11.55
CA LYS A 1029 -7.66 21.55 11.32
C LYS A 1029 -7.73 22.30 9.99
N TYR A 1030 -8.95 22.56 9.55
CA TYR A 1030 -9.28 23.30 8.34
C TYR A 1030 -10.51 24.19 8.58
N VAL A 1031 -10.78 25.11 7.65
CA VAL A 1031 -12.03 25.87 7.60
C VAL A 1031 -12.81 25.48 6.35
N LEU A 1032 -14.11 25.25 6.52
CA LEU A 1032 -15.06 25.19 5.42
C LEU A 1032 -15.76 26.55 5.27
N GLU A 1033 -15.91 27.00 4.02
CA GLU A 1033 -16.60 28.24 3.65
C GLU A 1033 -17.60 27.95 2.54
N LEU A 1034 -18.81 28.52 2.63
CA LEU A 1034 -19.87 28.40 1.65
C LEU A 1034 -20.08 29.74 0.92
N ASP A 1035 -20.25 29.69 -0.40
CA ASP A 1035 -20.66 30.78 -1.29
C ASP A 1035 -19.79 32.06 -1.23
N ASN A 1036 -18.52 31.92 -0.83
CA ASN A 1036 -17.59 33.03 -0.59
C ASN A 1036 -18.08 34.02 0.50
N ASP A 1037 -18.91 33.57 1.44
CA ASP A 1037 -19.46 34.35 2.56
C ASP A 1037 -18.59 34.11 3.82
N PRO A 1038 -17.69 35.03 4.24
CA PRO A 1038 -16.84 34.80 5.40
C PRO A 1038 -17.60 34.51 6.72
N PRO A 1039 -18.80 35.07 6.99
CA PRO A 1039 -19.71 34.63 8.03
C PRO A 1039 -20.10 33.13 8.03
N SER A 1040 -20.00 32.42 6.91
CA SER A 1040 -20.27 30.97 6.84
C SER A 1040 -19.12 30.09 7.34
N ARG A 1041 -17.94 30.69 7.54
CA ARG A 1041 -16.69 29.98 7.88
C ARG A 1041 -16.84 29.20 9.17
N THR A 1042 -16.66 27.89 9.07
CA THR A 1042 -16.67 26.97 10.20
C THR A 1042 -15.31 26.29 10.28
N GLU A 1043 -14.60 26.49 11.40
CA GLU A 1043 -13.36 25.76 11.72
C GLU A 1043 -13.72 24.34 12.17
N VAL A 1044 -12.99 23.35 11.65
CA VAL A 1044 -13.22 21.93 11.86
C VAL A 1044 -11.92 21.27 12.27
N THR A 1045 -11.95 20.57 13.41
CA THR A 1045 -10.83 19.78 13.95
C THR A 1045 -11.21 18.30 13.91
N PRO A 1046 -10.77 17.52 12.91
CA PRO A 1046 -11.20 16.13 12.66
C PRO A 1046 -10.93 15.13 13.79
N VAL A 1047 -9.90 15.40 14.57
CA VAL A 1047 -9.56 14.69 15.80
C VAL A 1047 -9.61 15.73 16.93
N PRO A 1048 -10.49 15.61 17.92
CA PRO A 1048 -10.68 16.63 18.96
C PRO A 1048 -9.38 17.05 19.66
N GLU A 1049 -9.27 18.33 20.01
CA GLU A 1049 -8.04 18.92 20.59
C GLU A 1049 -7.63 18.30 21.94
N ASN A 1050 -8.58 17.68 22.65
CA ASN A 1050 -8.33 16.97 23.90
C ASN A 1050 -7.75 15.56 23.72
N ILE A 1051 -7.56 15.09 22.47
CA ILE A 1051 -6.85 13.85 22.17
C ILE A 1051 -5.36 14.17 22.01
N THR A 1052 -4.56 13.79 23.01
CA THR A 1052 -3.11 14.03 23.04
C THR A 1052 -2.41 13.26 21.90
N PRO A 1053 -1.48 13.88 21.16
CA PRO A 1053 -0.65 13.18 20.18
C PRO A 1053 0.05 11.96 20.78
N GLY A 1054 -0.10 10.81 20.12
CA GLY A 1054 0.27 9.51 20.69
C GLY A 1054 -0.85 8.67 21.25
N THR A 1055 -2.06 9.20 21.39
CA THR A 1055 -3.22 8.45 21.90
C THR A 1055 -4.23 8.18 20.79
N ASN A 1056 -4.91 7.03 20.86
CA ASN A 1056 -5.97 6.70 19.92
C ASN A 1056 -7.27 7.42 20.33
N SER A 1057 -7.94 8.06 19.37
CA SER A 1057 -9.31 8.55 19.58
C SER A 1057 -10.28 7.38 19.72
N ALA A 1058 -11.44 7.61 20.33
CA ALA A 1058 -12.45 6.57 20.55
C ALA A 1058 -12.97 5.91 19.24
N ASP A 1059 -12.84 6.61 18.11
CA ASP A 1059 -13.23 6.14 16.78
C ASP A 1059 -12.08 5.55 15.95
N TRP A 1060 -10.82 5.61 16.43
CA TRP A 1060 -9.62 5.25 15.68
C TRP A 1060 -9.73 3.88 15.02
N GLY A 1061 -10.15 2.85 15.76
CA GLY A 1061 -10.26 1.48 15.22
C GLY A 1061 -11.27 1.34 14.08
N ASN A 1062 -12.34 2.14 14.07
CA ASN A 1062 -13.30 2.17 12.96
C ASN A 1062 -12.70 2.91 11.76
N VAL A 1063 -12.01 4.02 12.02
CA VAL A 1063 -11.42 4.92 11.02
C VAL A 1063 -10.26 4.26 10.26
N VAL A 1064 -9.37 3.52 10.94
CA VAL A 1064 -8.30 2.75 10.25
C VAL A 1064 -8.82 1.50 9.55
N SER A 1065 -9.83 0.82 10.11
CA SER A 1065 -10.46 -0.34 9.45
C SER A 1065 -11.17 0.03 8.15
N ALA A 1066 -11.72 1.25 8.09
CA ALA A 1066 -12.36 1.82 6.90
C ALA A 1066 -11.38 2.60 5.98
N ASN A 1067 -10.12 2.74 6.40
CA ASN A 1067 -9.09 3.59 5.78
C ASN A 1067 -9.57 5.03 5.45
N ILE A 1068 -10.50 5.58 6.24
CA ILE A 1068 -11.05 6.92 6.02
C ILE A 1068 -11.68 7.50 7.29
N ARG A 1069 -11.46 8.80 7.51
CA ARG A 1069 -12.13 9.62 8.53
C ARG A 1069 -13.19 10.49 7.84
N LYS A 1070 -14.48 10.29 8.17
CA LYS A 1070 -15.60 11.07 7.63
C LYS A 1070 -16.03 12.12 8.66
N VAL A 1071 -16.00 13.41 8.31
CA VAL A 1071 -16.36 14.52 9.22
C VAL A 1071 -17.43 15.38 8.58
N THR A 1072 -18.63 15.38 9.17
CA THR A 1072 -19.79 16.15 8.69
C THR A 1072 -19.93 17.46 9.46
N THR A 1073 -20.16 18.57 8.75
CA THR A 1073 -20.33 19.92 9.31
C THR A 1073 -21.52 20.62 8.66
N GLU A 1074 -22.41 21.23 9.46
CA GLU A 1074 -23.52 22.03 8.95
C GLU A 1074 -23.04 23.45 8.61
N LEU A 1075 -22.95 23.79 7.32
CA LEU A 1075 -22.65 25.13 6.84
C LEU A 1075 -23.93 25.93 6.59
N LYS A 1076 -23.85 27.24 6.82
CA LYS A 1076 -24.94 28.18 6.57
C LYS A 1076 -24.41 29.44 5.91
N ALA A 1077 -24.98 29.81 4.77
CA ALA A 1077 -24.70 31.08 4.09
C ALA A 1077 -26.01 31.85 3.88
N LYS A 1078 -25.92 33.18 3.82
CA LYS A 1078 -27.06 33.99 3.36
C LYS A 1078 -27.24 33.82 1.86
N SER A 1079 -28.46 34.02 1.35
CA SER A 1079 -28.68 34.05 -0.09
C SER A 1079 -28.00 35.28 -0.70
N ASN A 1080 -26.99 35.02 -1.54
CA ASN A 1080 -26.10 36.05 -2.11
C ASN A 1080 -26.60 36.62 -3.46
N GLY A 1081 -27.80 36.24 -3.92
CA GLY A 1081 -28.37 36.70 -5.19
C GLY A 1081 -27.73 36.11 -6.45
N GLY A 1082 -26.97 35.02 -6.32
CA GLY A 1082 -26.41 34.24 -7.44
C GLY A 1082 -27.44 33.37 -8.17
N VAL A 1083 -26.96 32.50 -9.06
CA VAL A 1083 -27.80 31.53 -9.79
C VAL A 1083 -28.45 30.58 -8.79
N SER A 1084 -29.79 30.45 -8.86
CA SER A 1084 -30.53 29.65 -7.88
C SER A 1084 -30.16 28.17 -7.97
N GLY A 1085 -29.61 27.63 -6.87
CA GLY A 1085 -29.17 26.25 -6.75
C GLY A 1085 -27.68 26.03 -7.02
N GLU A 1086 -26.95 27.01 -7.56
CA GLU A 1086 -25.49 26.97 -7.70
C GLU A 1086 -24.80 27.54 -6.45
N HIS A 1087 -23.79 26.84 -5.97
CA HIS A 1087 -23.09 27.10 -4.73
C HIS A 1087 -21.60 26.72 -4.85
N THR A 1088 -20.75 27.28 -3.99
CA THR A 1088 -19.34 26.88 -3.88
C THR A 1088 -19.04 26.50 -2.44
N VAL A 1089 -18.50 25.31 -2.20
CA VAL A 1089 -17.83 25.02 -0.92
C VAL A 1089 -16.31 25.10 -1.10
N ARG A 1090 -15.64 25.83 -0.21
CA ARG A 1090 -14.17 25.95 -0.20
C ARG A 1090 -13.60 25.32 1.07
N TRP A 1091 -12.55 24.53 0.89
CA TRP A 1091 -11.77 23.89 1.94
C TRP A 1091 -10.43 24.61 2.10
N TRP A 1092 -10.25 25.25 3.25
CA TRP A 1092 -9.03 25.97 3.65
C TRP A 1092 -8.24 25.11 4.65
N PRO A 1093 -7.20 24.36 4.23
CA PRO A 1093 -6.29 23.70 5.16
C PRO A 1093 -5.54 24.75 5.99
N LEU A 1094 -5.73 24.73 7.32
CA LEU A 1094 -4.96 25.60 8.22
C LEU A 1094 -3.70 24.89 8.71
N GLU A 1095 -3.72 23.57 8.73
CA GLU A 1095 -2.60 22.74 9.16
C GLU A 1095 -2.18 21.79 8.04
N PRO A 1096 -0.94 21.92 7.51
CA PRO A 1096 -0.38 20.96 6.56
C PRO A 1096 -0.32 19.54 7.15
N GLY A 1097 -0.40 18.53 6.29
CA GLY A 1097 -0.50 17.11 6.71
C GLY A 1097 -1.94 16.61 6.94
N LEU A 1098 -2.94 17.38 6.55
CA LEU A 1098 -4.26 16.84 6.20
C LEU A 1098 -4.25 16.34 4.76
N VAL A 1099 -4.79 15.14 4.53
CA VAL A 1099 -5.08 14.61 3.18
C VAL A 1099 -6.59 14.51 2.99
N LEU A 1100 -7.12 15.19 1.98
CA LEU A 1100 -8.53 15.16 1.58
C LEU A 1100 -8.70 14.29 0.33
N GLU A 1101 -9.62 13.33 0.36
CA GLU A 1101 -9.92 12.46 -0.79
C GLU A 1101 -11.21 12.88 -1.53
N LYS A 1102 -12.26 13.22 -0.78
CA LYS A 1102 -13.60 13.49 -1.31
C LYS A 1102 -14.38 14.48 -0.42
N VAL A 1103 -15.25 15.27 -1.03
CA VAL A 1103 -16.27 16.07 -0.35
C VAL A 1103 -17.65 15.63 -0.82
N VAL A 1104 -18.57 15.41 0.12
CA VAL A 1104 -19.98 15.13 -0.16
C VAL A 1104 -20.82 16.24 0.44
N VAL A 1105 -21.75 16.80 -0.34
CA VAL A 1105 -22.66 17.88 0.09
C VAL A 1105 -24.10 17.39 0.02
N GLU A 1106 -24.79 17.49 1.15
CA GLU A 1106 -26.12 16.91 1.38
C GLU A 1106 -27.06 18.02 1.91
N PRO A 1107 -28.32 18.12 1.45
CA PRO A 1107 -29.30 19.03 2.03
C PRO A 1107 -29.52 18.75 3.52
N LYS A 1108 -29.78 19.79 4.31
CA LYS A 1108 -30.01 19.66 5.75
C LYS A 1108 -31.07 18.60 6.08
N GLY A 1109 -30.67 17.61 6.88
CA GLY A 1109 -31.53 16.51 7.33
C GLY A 1109 -31.61 15.31 6.38
N MET A 1110 -30.90 15.35 5.24
CA MET A 1110 -30.62 14.17 4.42
C MET A 1110 -29.35 13.47 4.92
N MET A 1111 -29.27 12.16 4.68
CA MET A 1111 -28.05 11.36 4.76
C MET A 1111 -28.06 10.35 3.62
N SER A 1112 -26.94 10.26 2.90
CA SER A 1112 -26.68 9.33 1.80
C SER A 1112 -26.63 7.86 2.25
N THR A 1113 -26.79 6.95 1.29
CA THR A 1113 -26.79 5.50 1.58
C THR A 1113 -25.43 5.05 2.09
N LEU A 1114 -25.41 4.40 3.26
CA LEU A 1114 -24.17 3.89 3.85
C LEU A 1114 -23.55 2.80 2.95
N THR A 1115 -22.41 3.14 2.36
CA THR A 1115 -21.55 2.27 1.54
C THR A 1115 -20.09 2.57 1.90
N SER A 1116 -19.17 1.68 1.56
CA SER A 1116 -17.77 1.81 1.95
C SER A 1116 -17.11 2.99 1.22
N LEU A 1117 -17.19 2.99 -0.12
CA LEU A 1117 -16.67 4.04 -1.02
C LEU A 1117 -17.57 5.28 -1.07
N GLY A 1118 -18.82 5.18 -0.59
CA GLY A 1118 -19.82 6.24 -0.64
C GLY A 1118 -20.39 6.46 -2.03
N MET A 1119 -21.07 7.58 -2.22
CA MET A 1119 -21.55 7.99 -3.54
C MET A 1119 -20.39 8.09 -4.55
N PRO A 1120 -20.56 7.56 -5.78
CA PRO A 1120 -19.71 7.86 -6.93
C PRO A 1120 -19.63 9.37 -7.18
N GLU A 1121 -18.61 9.83 -7.91
CA GLU A 1121 -18.51 11.25 -8.26
C GLU A 1121 -19.70 11.70 -9.12
N SER A 1122 -20.23 12.88 -8.81
CA SER A 1122 -21.30 13.54 -9.58
C SER A 1122 -20.82 14.01 -10.95
N GLY A 1123 -21.67 13.87 -11.97
CA GLY A 1123 -21.43 14.43 -13.29
C GLY A 1123 -21.38 15.96 -13.27
N ARG A 1124 -20.70 16.56 -14.26
CA ARG A 1124 -20.41 18.01 -14.30
C ARG A 1124 -21.03 18.73 -15.49
N ALA A 1125 -21.44 19.99 -15.29
CA ALA A 1125 -21.98 20.83 -16.34
C ALA A 1125 -20.97 21.04 -17.49
N GLY A 1126 -21.41 20.84 -18.72
CA GLY A 1126 -20.59 20.99 -19.92
C GLY A 1126 -19.49 19.94 -20.11
N MET A 1127 -19.61 18.77 -19.45
CA MET A 1127 -18.70 17.62 -19.56
C MET A 1127 -19.40 16.29 -19.87
N ILE A 1128 -20.72 16.32 -20.14
CA ILE A 1128 -21.57 15.19 -20.55
C ILE A 1128 -22.17 15.48 -21.92
#